data_AF-A0A261XY98-F1
#
_entry.id   AF-A0A261XY98-F1
#
_cell.length_a   1.000
_cell.length_b   1.000
_cell.length_c   1.000
_cell.angle_alpha   90.00
_cell.angle_beta   90.00
_cell.angle_gamma   90.00
#
_symmetry.space_group_name_H-M   'P 1'
#
loop_
_entity.id
_entity.type
_entity.pdbx_description
1 polymer ?
#
loop_
_entity_poly.entity_id
_entity_poly.type
_entity_poly.pdbx_seq_one_letter_code
_entity_poly.pdbx_strand_id
1 'polypeptide(L)'
;MRALHSILLFGWACLGLSAPFPSPPSPITLGTDLTILINDDVLGQQSPSADSAVILLDPITASSAASVCAALGENLWSPELQTSSIQPNLDYITYEKKYPKNQRYWIAPSGNQQRAIDGSGNVASVNGNPKLPALCTQSAPFSIPTANTSARWQVTVETNNQYITGYRDRLSFRFFNIRYAPLPLRFTYSTLYNGHGEQYSALQPGPQCVQSSGGSEDCLFLNVWTPYLPNGKTFVSGTGKDPTFDGQHLAARGDAVVVTINYRLSTLGFLALPDGKTNGNFGLADQIVALEWVQKNIENFGGDPSRVMIFGQSAGAGSARALLASQKARGLFAAAVPMSNLGGLNFGTTYSKYYTIEQDYELYGTKILNETNCSSTDSPLDCLRQVDALTLVSLPTVASYLVVDGTYLLSDELELRKGSPSNPVHVMMGLMRDDGAPFIAYPTTTNVTQALDVDNFPGQQIVASGLFTEPSGPNATLNVFNVTTRVTTDGEFRCIDQSTAYVASMNNIFLPDIYFYMFNRSYQIPNWSPNAPTCDAPITPEFPYGDPSQEYFKCHSGELMYVFGSLDRLSQPLRDNDDLPFMQFIIDTWASYARSYNPNPDPAFLQARGFTNSSNELEMAGQWQPINTGKVTMRQLQWPSFQTDFIELQQCNSLGFPLSYYMTN
;
A
#
# COMPACT_ATOMS: atom_id res chain seq x y z
N MET A 1 -4.89 43.15 -48.78
CA MET A 1 -5.15 44.54 -48.30
C MET A 1 -6.67 44.73 -48.25
N ARG A 2 -7.21 45.48 -47.27
CA ARG A 2 -8.65 45.64 -46.97
C ARG A 2 -9.37 44.40 -46.40
N ALA A 3 -10.48 44.67 -45.71
CA ALA A 3 -11.43 43.74 -45.10
C ALA A 3 -12.87 44.17 -45.46
N LEU A 4 -13.88 43.33 -45.14
CA LEU A 4 -15.34 43.57 -44.94
C LEU A 4 -16.02 42.17 -45.10
N HIS A 5 -16.58 41.55 -44.05
CA HIS A 5 -17.90 41.77 -43.41
C HIS A 5 -19.11 41.11 -44.09
N SER A 6 -19.68 40.12 -43.38
CA SER A 6 -21.12 39.71 -43.35
C SER A 6 -21.67 38.98 -44.60
N ILE A 7 -22.68 38.10 -44.51
CA ILE A 7 -23.95 38.10 -43.73
C ILE A 7 -24.31 36.70 -43.15
N LEU A 8 -25.16 36.65 -42.11
CA LEU A 8 -25.68 35.44 -41.45
C LEU A 8 -26.85 34.78 -42.18
N LEU A 9 -27.10 33.51 -41.86
CA LEU A 9 -28.44 32.89 -41.87
C LEU A 9 -28.72 32.29 -40.48
N PHE A 10 -29.92 32.54 -39.94
CA PHE A 10 -30.33 32.06 -38.61
C PHE A 10 -30.96 30.65 -38.70
N GLY A 11 -30.49 29.74 -37.85
CA GLY A 11 -31.23 28.53 -37.46
C GLY A 11 -31.62 28.63 -35.99
N TRP A 12 -32.91 28.54 -35.67
CA TRP A 12 -33.38 28.51 -34.28
C TRP A 12 -33.14 27.12 -33.68
N ALA A 13 -32.11 27.01 -32.83
CA ALA A 13 -32.01 25.89 -31.88
C ALA A 13 -32.86 26.21 -30.65
N CYS A 14 -33.67 25.25 -30.19
CA CYS A 14 -34.41 25.40 -28.94
C CYS A 14 -33.43 25.47 -27.76
N LEU A 15 -33.34 26.64 -27.12
CA LEU A 15 -32.60 26.82 -25.87
C LEU A 15 -33.33 26.13 -24.71
N GLY A 16 -33.15 24.81 -24.63
CA GLY A 16 -33.36 24.09 -23.38
C GLY A 16 -32.33 24.58 -22.37
N LEU A 17 -32.75 25.48 -21.48
CA LEU A 17 -31.94 25.95 -20.36
C LEU A 17 -31.77 24.82 -19.34
N SER A 18 -30.88 23.88 -19.62
CA SER A 18 -30.24 23.08 -18.59
C SER A 18 -29.48 24.06 -17.68
N ALA A 19 -30.01 24.30 -16.48
CA ALA A 19 -29.23 24.99 -15.46
C ALA A 19 -27.91 24.21 -15.29
N PRO A 20 -26.75 24.88 -15.22
CA PRO A 20 -25.51 24.17 -14.94
C PRO A 20 -25.67 23.50 -13.58
N PHE A 21 -25.48 22.17 -13.54
CA PHE A 21 -25.30 21.49 -12.27
C PHE A 21 -24.12 22.19 -11.56
N PRO A 22 -24.26 22.58 -10.28
CA PRO A 22 -23.15 23.19 -9.56
C PRO A 22 -21.98 22.20 -9.59
N SER A 23 -20.80 22.67 -9.96
CA SER A 23 -19.57 21.90 -9.88
C SER A 23 -19.39 21.38 -8.45
N PRO A 24 -18.98 20.10 -8.25
CA PRO A 24 -18.78 19.57 -6.90
C PRO A 24 -17.82 20.45 -6.09
N PRO A 25 -18.02 20.56 -4.77
CA PRO A 25 -17.21 21.44 -3.93
C PRO A 25 -15.73 21.09 -3.96
N SER A 26 -14.88 22.11 -3.94
CA SER A 26 -13.43 22.01 -3.80
C SER A 26 -12.94 22.93 -2.68
N PRO A 27 -11.78 22.65 -2.02
CA PRO A 27 -11.22 23.56 -1.02
C PRO A 27 -11.06 25.01 -1.53
N ILE A 28 -10.66 25.15 -2.80
CA ILE A 28 -10.50 26.44 -3.50
C ILE A 28 -11.84 27.17 -3.64
N THR A 29 -12.91 26.48 -4.06
CA THR A 29 -14.25 27.10 -4.23
C THR A 29 -14.96 27.39 -2.91
N LEU A 30 -14.64 26.64 -1.84
CA LEU A 30 -15.14 26.87 -0.49
C LEU A 30 -14.31 27.89 0.30
N GLY A 31 -13.06 28.15 -0.11
CA GLY A 31 -12.14 29.08 0.54
C GLY A 31 -11.57 28.57 1.87
N THR A 32 -11.47 27.25 2.04
CA THR A 32 -11.06 26.57 3.29
C THR A 32 -10.48 25.20 2.98
N ASP A 33 -9.51 24.76 3.79
CA ASP A 33 -9.19 23.34 3.94
C ASP A 33 -10.44 22.52 4.32
N LEU A 34 -10.40 21.22 4.03
CA LEU A 34 -11.34 20.22 4.54
C LEU A 34 -10.58 19.09 5.23
N THR A 35 -10.77 18.87 6.54
CA THR A 35 -10.24 17.68 7.23
C THR A 35 -11.39 16.84 7.79
N ILE A 36 -11.51 15.58 7.37
CA ILE A 36 -12.37 14.57 8.02
C ILE A 36 -11.67 14.13 9.29
N LEU A 37 -12.36 14.23 10.43
CA LEU A 37 -11.89 13.78 11.72
C LEU A 37 -12.81 12.68 12.24
N ILE A 38 -12.24 11.50 12.51
CA ILE A 38 -12.94 10.36 13.09
C ILE A 38 -11.97 9.54 13.96
N ASN A 39 -12.49 8.96 15.04
CA ASN A 39 -11.84 7.86 15.75
C ASN A 39 -12.17 6.55 15.01
N ASP A 40 -11.26 6.11 14.13
CA ASP A 40 -11.42 4.87 13.36
C ASP A 40 -10.87 3.67 14.14
N ASP A 41 -11.78 2.87 14.69
CA ASP A 41 -11.50 1.63 15.43
C ASP A 41 -11.55 0.37 14.53
N VAL A 42 -11.66 0.52 13.21
CA VAL A 42 -11.73 -0.60 12.25
C VAL A 42 -13.00 -1.47 12.42
N LEU A 43 -14.02 -1.00 13.14
CA LEU A 43 -15.36 -1.64 13.22
C LEU A 43 -16.39 -1.01 12.26
N GLY A 44 -16.03 0.07 11.57
CA GLY A 44 -16.86 0.71 10.56
C GLY A 44 -18.25 1.09 11.09
N GLN A 45 -19.30 0.60 10.42
CA GLN A 45 -20.70 0.82 10.85
C GLN A 45 -21.06 0.20 12.20
N GLN A 46 -20.28 -0.76 12.70
CA GLN A 46 -20.50 -1.42 14.00
C GLN A 46 -19.78 -0.70 15.15
N SER A 47 -18.94 0.30 14.84
CA SER A 47 -18.24 1.10 15.84
C SER A 47 -19.23 1.84 16.75
N PRO A 48 -19.03 1.84 18.09
CA PRO A 48 -19.76 2.75 18.98
C PRO A 48 -19.43 4.22 18.71
N SER A 49 -18.38 4.52 17.92
CA SER A 49 -17.95 5.87 17.52
C SER A 49 -18.31 6.22 16.07
N ALA A 50 -19.08 5.38 15.35
CA ALA A 50 -19.35 5.50 13.91
C ALA A 50 -19.94 6.86 13.46
N ASP A 51 -20.63 7.57 14.35
CA ASP A 51 -21.25 8.88 14.11
C ASP A 51 -20.50 10.08 14.69
N SER A 52 -19.35 9.86 15.35
CA SER A 52 -18.47 10.92 15.87
C SER A 52 -17.80 11.79 14.79
N ALA A 53 -17.94 11.40 13.53
CA ALA A 53 -17.24 12.00 12.40
C ALA A 53 -17.69 13.44 12.10
N VAL A 54 -16.70 14.33 11.92
CA VAL A 54 -16.91 15.73 11.55
C VAL A 54 -15.97 16.15 10.42
N ILE A 55 -16.34 17.23 9.71
CA ILE A 55 -15.43 17.93 8.80
C ILE A 55 -15.00 19.23 9.47
N LEU A 56 -13.70 19.36 9.75
CA LEU A 56 -13.06 20.59 10.22
C LEU A 56 -12.82 21.54 9.05
N LEU A 57 -13.19 22.81 9.24
CA LEU A 57 -12.92 23.94 8.35
C LEU A 57 -11.98 24.95 9.02
N ASP A 58 -11.31 25.76 8.21
CA ASP A 58 -10.40 26.84 8.62
C ASP A 58 -11.11 28.08 9.20
N PRO A 59 -10.36 29.09 9.72
CA PRO A 59 -10.93 30.25 10.39
C PRO A 59 -11.83 31.12 9.49
N ILE A 60 -13.14 30.90 9.66
CA ILE A 60 -14.22 31.48 8.87
C ILE A 60 -15.28 32.13 9.78
N THR A 61 -16.18 32.94 9.21
CA THR A 61 -17.29 33.57 9.94
C THR A 61 -18.46 32.60 10.13
N ALA A 62 -19.23 32.72 11.21
CA ALA A 62 -20.33 31.79 11.52
C ALA A 62 -21.36 31.64 10.38
N SER A 63 -21.68 32.76 9.70
CA SER A 63 -22.57 32.78 8.55
C SER A 63 -22.06 31.96 7.38
N SER A 64 -20.75 32.04 7.10
CA SER A 64 -20.12 31.36 5.99
C SER A 64 -19.81 29.90 6.33
N ALA A 65 -19.52 29.58 7.60
CA ALA A 65 -19.38 28.21 8.08
C ALA A 65 -20.64 27.38 7.76
N ALA A 66 -21.83 27.91 8.09
CA ALA A 66 -23.11 27.28 7.76
C ALA A 66 -23.30 27.08 6.26
N SER A 67 -22.93 28.07 5.43
CA SER A 67 -22.99 27.96 3.96
C SER A 67 -22.01 26.94 3.39
N VAL A 68 -20.80 26.81 3.94
CA VAL A 68 -19.80 25.83 3.50
C VAL A 68 -20.24 24.41 3.88
N CYS A 69 -20.72 24.18 5.11
CA CYS A 69 -21.31 22.89 5.46
C CYS A 69 -22.47 22.54 4.51
N ALA A 70 -23.38 23.48 4.24
CA ALA A 70 -24.50 23.25 3.32
C ALA A 70 -24.03 22.96 1.88
N ALA A 71 -22.95 23.58 1.41
CA ALA A 71 -22.35 23.31 0.09
C ALA A 71 -21.68 21.92 0.01
N LEU A 72 -21.17 21.40 1.12
CA LEU A 72 -20.75 20.00 1.26
C LEU A 72 -21.93 19.03 1.39
N GLY A 73 -23.16 19.51 1.52
CA GLY A 73 -24.35 18.70 1.80
C GLY A 73 -24.43 18.26 3.28
N GLU A 74 -23.87 19.04 4.19
CA GLU A 74 -23.78 18.82 5.64
C GLU A 74 -24.44 19.98 6.43
N ASN A 75 -24.51 19.83 7.76
CA ASN A 75 -24.87 20.91 8.67
C ASN A 75 -23.67 21.30 9.52
N LEU A 76 -23.75 22.42 10.26
CA LEU A 76 -22.85 22.59 11.42
C LEU A 76 -23.16 21.50 12.45
N TRP A 77 -22.12 20.88 13.01
CA TRP A 77 -22.27 19.89 14.09
C TRP A 77 -22.86 20.56 15.35
N SER A 78 -23.53 19.80 16.20
CA SER A 78 -24.02 20.28 17.49
C SER A 78 -24.08 19.15 18.54
N PRO A 79 -23.94 19.45 19.84
CA PRO A 79 -24.05 18.44 20.90
C PRO A 79 -25.47 17.86 21.03
N GLU A 80 -26.49 18.57 20.53
CA GLU A 80 -27.87 18.08 20.51
C GLU A 80 -28.10 16.94 19.49
N LEU A 81 -27.15 16.69 18.57
CA LEU A 81 -27.23 15.57 17.61
C LEU A 81 -27.08 14.19 18.26
N GLN A 82 -26.65 14.12 19.53
CA GLN A 82 -26.38 12.88 20.27
C GLN A 82 -25.34 11.95 19.63
N THR A 83 -24.49 12.47 18.74
CA THR A 83 -23.34 11.71 18.21
C THR A 83 -22.39 11.29 19.32
N SER A 84 -21.71 10.16 19.14
CA SER A 84 -20.67 9.71 20.05
C SER A 84 -19.53 10.73 20.23
N SER A 85 -18.80 10.55 21.32
CA SER A 85 -17.90 11.56 21.90
C SER A 85 -17.00 12.24 20.87
N ILE A 86 -17.18 13.55 20.71
CA ILE A 86 -16.35 14.39 19.84
C ILE A 86 -14.95 14.66 20.42
N GLN A 87 -14.74 14.33 21.70
CA GLN A 87 -13.54 14.74 22.44
C GLN A 87 -12.22 14.18 21.87
N PRO A 88 -12.11 12.92 21.38
CA PRO A 88 -10.88 12.45 20.72
C PRO A 88 -10.52 13.25 19.47
N ASN A 89 -11.51 13.70 18.68
CA ASN A 89 -11.24 14.58 17.53
C ASN A 89 -10.67 15.94 17.98
N LEU A 90 -11.14 16.49 19.11
CA LEU A 90 -10.65 17.76 19.68
C LEU A 90 -9.27 17.64 20.33
N ASP A 91 -9.00 16.54 21.03
CA ASP A 91 -7.68 16.24 21.60
C ASP A 91 -6.65 15.93 20.51
N TYR A 92 -7.05 15.24 19.43
CA TYR A 92 -6.20 15.03 18.27
C TYR A 92 -5.78 16.34 17.56
N ILE A 93 -6.72 17.25 17.29
CA ILE A 93 -6.41 18.61 16.77
C ILE A 93 -5.38 19.33 17.68
N THR A 94 -5.48 19.11 18.99
CA THR A 94 -4.58 19.71 19.98
C THR A 94 -3.20 19.05 19.98
N TYR A 95 -3.12 17.73 19.81
CA TYR A 95 -1.87 16.96 19.68
C TYR A 95 -1.07 17.39 18.44
N GLU A 96 -1.74 17.53 17.30
CA GLU A 96 -1.16 18.04 16.04
C GLU A 96 -0.69 19.50 16.12
N LYS A 97 -1.01 20.20 17.21
CA LYS A 97 -0.72 21.63 17.43
C LYS A 97 -1.32 22.57 16.36
N LYS A 98 -2.20 22.09 15.47
CA LYS A 98 -2.94 22.93 14.50
C LYS A 98 -3.75 24.00 15.25
N TYR A 99 -4.23 23.69 16.46
CA TYR A 99 -4.85 24.66 17.36
C TYR A 99 -4.54 24.37 18.86
N PRO A 100 -4.51 25.38 19.75
CA PRO A 100 -4.38 25.17 21.19
C PRO A 100 -5.69 24.70 21.83
N LYS A 101 -5.63 24.08 23.03
CA LYS A 101 -6.82 23.50 23.70
C LYS A 101 -7.93 24.52 24.07
N ASN A 102 -7.61 25.81 24.15
CA ASN A 102 -8.57 26.89 24.34
C ASN A 102 -9.10 27.51 23.02
N GLN A 103 -8.72 26.96 21.86
CA GLN A 103 -9.32 27.29 20.58
C GLN A 103 -10.82 26.99 20.63
N ARG A 104 -11.61 27.87 20.03
CA ARG A 104 -13.06 27.68 19.84
C ARG A 104 -13.38 27.37 18.39
N TYR A 105 -14.32 26.47 18.17
CA TYR A 105 -14.78 26.00 16.86
C TYR A 105 -16.27 26.30 16.69
N TRP A 106 -16.69 26.88 15.57
CA TRP A 106 -18.11 27.13 15.27
C TRP A 106 -18.90 25.82 15.23
N ILE A 107 -20.04 25.84 15.91
CA ILE A 107 -21.04 24.76 15.96
C ILE A 107 -22.44 25.34 15.68
N ALA A 108 -23.47 24.51 15.55
CA ALA A 108 -24.82 24.98 15.25
C ALA A 108 -25.35 25.95 16.33
N PRO A 109 -26.03 27.05 15.92
CA PRO A 109 -26.60 28.01 16.86
C PRO A 109 -27.74 27.40 17.69
N SER A 110 -28.02 27.96 18.86
CA SER A 110 -29.22 27.64 19.64
C SER A 110 -30.23 28.78 19.49
N GLY A 111 -31.29 28.54 18.71
CA GLY A 111 -32.18 29.61 18.23
C GLY A 111 -31.38 30.69 17.51
N ASN A 112 -31.43 31.92 18.02
CA ASN A 112 -30.69 33.07 17.45
C ASN A 112 -29.27 33.25 18.02
N GLN A 113 -28.83 32.41 18.97
CA GLN A 113 -27.51 32.54 19.60
C GLN A 113 -26.45 31.71 18.87
N GLN A 114 -25.42 32.38 18.32
CA GLN A 114 -24.24 31.74 17.76
C GLN A 114 -23.40 31.10 18.88
N ARG A 115 -22.90 29.89 18.63
CA ARG A 115 -22.18 29.09 19.63
C ARG A 115 -20.87 28.54 19.08
N ALA A 116 -19.92 28.30 19.98
CA ALA A 116 -18.71 27.55 19.69
C ALA A 116 -18.42 26.55 20.81
N ILE A 117 -17.79 25.43 20.46
CA ILE A 117 -17.20 24.47 21.40
C ILE A 117 -15.71 24.78 21.55
N ASP A 118 -15.11 24.54 22.72
CA ASP A 118 -13.64 24.57 22.90
C ASP A 118 -13.00 23.17 22.85
N GLY A 119 -11.66 23.10 22.82
CA GLY A 119 -10.92 21.83 22.81
C GLY A 119 -11.05 20.98 24.08
N SER A 120 -11.80 21.42 25.08
CA SER A 120 -12.16 20.68 26.29
C SER A 120 -13.65 20.32 26.33
N GLY A 121 -14.37 20.50 25.21
CA GLY A 121 -15.79 20.18 25.07
C GLY A 121 -16.75 21.26 25.61
N ASN A 122 -16.26 22.39 26.12
CA ASN A 122 -17.14 23.42 26.67
C ASN A 122 -17.85 24.21 25.57
N VAL A 123 -19.18 24.24 25.61
CA VAL A 123 -19.99 25.04 24.66
C VAL A 123 -20.32 26.41 25.25
N ALA A 124 -20.00 27.47 24.52
CA ALA A 124 -20.25 28.86 24.90
C ALA A 124 -20.92 29.65 23.77
N SER A 125 -21.74 30.65 24.14
CA SER A 125 -22.22 31.66 23.19
C SER A 125 -21.07 32.56 22.72
N VAL A 126 -21.09 32.96 21.45
CA VAL A 126 -20.08 33.86 20.87
C VAL A 126 -20.76 35.13 20.36
N ASN A 127 -20.33 36.27 20.92
CA ASN A 127 -20.78 37.59 20.49
C ASN A 127 -19.86 38.16 19.40
N GLY A 128 -20.41 38.94 18.47
CA GLY A 128 -19.69 39.46 17.31
C GLY A 128 -19.59 38.45 16.17
N ASN A 129 -18.63 38.65 15.26
CA ASN A 129 -18.40 37.76 14.11
C ASN A 129 -16.88 37.50 13.91
N PRO A 130 -16.20 36.84 14.88
CA PRO A 130 -14.81 36.46 14.71
C PRO A 130 -14.65 35.41 13.60
N LYS A 131 -13.44 35.31 13.05
CA LYS A 131 -13.03 34.11 12.30
C LYS A 131 -12.63 33.02 13.31
N LEU A 132 -13.30 31.87 13.25
CA LEU A 132 -12.98 30.66 14.02
C LEU A 132 -13.04 29.46 13.07
N PRO A 133 -12.23 28.41 13.27
CA PRO A 133 -12.46 27.14 12.59
C PRO A 133 -13.88 26.63 12.86
N ALA A 134 -14.41 25.73 12.03
CA ALA A 134 -15.78 25.25 12.16
C ALA A 134 -15.85 23.72 12.08
N LEU A 135 -16.86 23.13 12.73
CA LEU A 135 -17.15 21.71 12.65
C LEU A 135 -18.47 21.51 11.88
N CYS A 136 -18.39 20.92 10.70
CA CYS A 136 -19.56 20.36 10.02
C CYS A 136 -19.80 18.91 10.47
N THR A 137 -21.02 18.42 10.34
CA THR A 137 -21.28 16.97 10.35
C THR A 137 -20.51 16.28 9.22
N GLN A 138 -20.13 15.02 9.39
CA GLN A 138 -19.80 14.11 8.29
C GLN A 138 -20.89 13.03 8.22
N SER A 139 -21.90 13.24 7.37
CA SER A 139 -23.05 12.34 7.25
C SER A 139 -22.95 11.37 6.07
N ALA A 140 -21.85 11.38 5.30
CA ALA A 140 -21.58 10.40 4.27
C ALA A 140 -21.58 8.95 4.84
N PRO A 141 -22.03 7.93 4.07
CA PRO A 141 -22.00 6.54 4.49
C PRO A 141 -20.57 5.96 4.45
N PHE A 142 -20.34 4.82 5.08
CA PHE A 142 -19.13 4.01 4.87
C PHE A 142 -19.20 3.29 3.51
N SER A 143 -18.07 3.15 2.80
CA SER A 143 -18.01 2.49 1.49
C SER A 143 -17.96 0.95 1.55
N ILE A 144 -18.69 0.33 2.47
CA ILE A 144 -18.61 -1.10 2.79
C ILE A 144 -20.00 -1.73 2.68
N PRO A 145 -20.22 -2.75 1.82
CA PRO A 145 -19.31 -3.26 0.78
C PRO A 145 -19.30 -2.38 -0.50
N THR A 146 -20.18 -1.38 -0.60
CA THR A 146 -20.33 -0.53 -1.81
C THR A 146 -20.23 0.95 -1.50
N ALA A 147 -19.64 1.70 -2.44
CA ALA A 147 -19.47 3.15 -2.33
C ALA A 147 -20.70 3.93 -2.80
N ASN A 148 -21.03 5.02 -2.12
CA ASN A 148 -22.07 5.97 -2.56
C ASN A 148 -21.41 7.17 -3.26
N THR A 149 -21.34 7.14 -4.58
CA THR A 149 -20.68 8.17 -5.40
C THR A 149 -21.65 9.26 -5.90
N SER A 150 -22.80 9.43 -5.25
CA SER A 150 -23.81 10.43 -5.65
C SER A 150 -23.33 11.87 -5.43
N ALA A 151 -23.87 12.83 -6.20
CA ALA A 151 -23.38 14.20 -6.27
C ALA A 151 -23.26 14.93 -4.91
N ARG A 152 -24.06 14.57 -3.90
CA ARG A 152 -23.96 15.12 -2.53
C ARG A 152 -22.60 14.85 -1.87
N TRP A 153 -21.96 13.74 -2.22
CA TRP A 153 -20.70 13.30 -1.64
C TRP A 153 -19.49 13.61 -2.52
N GLN A 154 -19.68 14.12 -3.73
CA GLN A 154 -18.61 14.42 -4.67
C GLN A 154 -17.77 15.62 -4.22
N VAL A 155 -16.47 15.58 -4.53
CA VAL A 155 -15.51 16.67 -4.29
C VAL A 155 -14.55 16.78 -5.46
N THR A 156 -14.08 17.99 -5.77
CA THR A 156 -13.13 18.22 -6.88
C THR A 156 -11.79 18.76 -6.36
N VAL A 157 -10.69 18.26 -6.91
CA VAL A 157 -9.31 18.72 -6.67
C VAL A 157 -8.73 19.23 -7.99
N GLU A 158 -8.15 20.44 -7.99
CA GLU A 158 -7.39 20.95 -9.13
C GLU A 158 -5.92 20.51 -8.98
N THR A 159 -5.42 19.72 -9.93
CA THR A 159 -4.07 19.12 -9.87
C THR A 159 -3.67 18.60 -11.26
N ASN A 160 -2.37 18.46 -11.54
CA ASN A 160 -1.85 17.96 -12.82
C ASN A 160 -2.38 18.66 -14.09
N ASN A 161 -2.86 19.92 -13.99
CA ASN A 161 -3.64 20.62 -15.02
C ASN A 161 -4.97 19.91 -15.40
N GLN A 162 -5.69 19.41 -14.39
CA GLN A 162 -7.00 18.75 -14.47
C GLN A 162 -7.89 19.13 -13.28
N TYR A 163 -9.20 19.00 -13.45
CA TYR A 163 -10.20 19.09 -12.38
C TYR A 163 -10.71 17.70 -12.03
N ILE A 164 -10.11 17.07 -11.02
CA ILE A 164 -10.32 15.66 -10.69
C ILE A 164 -11.43 15.53 -9.65
N THR A 165 -12.57 14.97 -10.04
CA THR A 165 -13.77 14.81 -9.21
C THR A 165 -13.83 13.41 -8.60
N GLY A 166 -13.54 13.32 -7.31
CA GLY A 166 -13.72 12.13 -6.48
C GLY A 166 -15.01 12.21 -5.64
N TYR A 167 -15.08 11.40 -4.58
CA TYR A 167 -16.16 11.43 -3.59
C TYR A 167 -15.61 11.25 -2.18
N ARG A 168 -16.37 11.64 -1.16
CA ARG A 168 -16.08 11.31 0.23
C ARG A 168 -17.01 10.24 0.77
N ASP A 169 -16.50 9.48 1.72
CA ASP A 169 -17.27 8.56 2.54
C ASP A 169 -17.09 8.90 4.03
N ARG A 170 -17.55 8.06 4.94
CA ARG A 170 -17.44 8.31 6.38
C ARG A 170 -16.00 8.48 6.86
N LEU A 171 -15.04 7.80 6.23
CA LEU A 171 -13.64 7.74 6.66
C LEU A 171 -12.73 8.70 5.89
N SER A 172 -12.99 8.91 4.60
CA SER A 172 -11.99 9.50 3.69
C SER A 172 -12.61 10.19 2.47
N PHE A 173 -11.88 11.15 1.89
CA PHE A 173 -12.03 11.52 0.47
C PHE A 173 -11.31 10.47 -0.39
N ARG A 174 -11.92 10.09 -1.52
CA ARG A 174 -11.44 9.02 -2.42
C ARG A 174 -11.52 9.44 -3.88
N PHE A 175 -10.45 9.19 -4.62
CA PHE A 175 -10.30 9.50 -6.05
C PHE A 175 -9.69 8.30 -6.76
N PHE A 176 -10.45 7.64 -7.62
CA PHE A 176 -10.04 6.44 -8.34
C PHE A 176 -9.64 6.73 -9.79
N ASN A 177 -8.87 5.84 -10.41
CA ASN A 177 -8.55 5.87 -11.84
C ASN A 177 -7.84 7.15 -12.32
N ILE A 178 -7.08 7.85 -11.48
CA ILE A 178 -6.34 9.04 -11.90
C ILE A 178 -5.19 8.60 -12.82
N ARG A 179 -5.08 9.21 -14.00
CA ARG A 179 -4.02 8.87 -14.97
C ARG A 179 -2.68 9.47 -14.55
N TYR A 180 -1.65 8.63 -14.43
CA TYR A 180 -0.28 9.10 -14.21
C TYR A 180 0.62 8.97 -15.46
N ALA A 181 0.24 8.11 -16.42
CA ALA A 181 0.90 7.99 -17.72
C ALA A 181 -0.14 7.85 -18.85
N PRO A 182 0.11 8.40 -20.06
CA PRO A 182 -0.67 8.04 -21.24
C PRO A 182 -0.43 6.55 -21.57
N LEU A 183 -1.36 5.92 -22.30
CA LEU A 183 -1.15 4.58 -22.86
C LEU A 183 0.18 4.56 -23.65
N PRO A 184 1.22 3.83 -23.21
CA PRO A 184 2.46 3.73 -23.95
C PRO A 184 2.26 2.83 -25.18
N LEU A 185 3.12 3.00 -26.19
CA LEU A 185 3.25 1.96 -27.21
C LEU A 185 3.80 0.70 -26.53
N ARG A 186 3.34 -0.49 -26.94
CA ARG A 186 3.86 -1.74 -26.37
C ARG A 186 5.38 -1.81 -26.52
N PHE A 187 5.99 -2.28 -25.43
CA PHE A 187 7.43 -2.40 -25.27
C PHE A 187 8.17 -1.07 -25.45
N THR A 188 7.59 0.02 -24.95
CA THR A 188 8.30 1.28 -24.67
C THR A 188 8.10 1.70 -23.22
N TYR A 189 9.05 2.45 -22.68
CA TYR A 189 8.90 3.11 -21.38
C TYR A 189 7.71 4.10 -21.43
N SER A 190 7.06 4.28 -20.28
CA SER A 190 6.01 5.27 -20.09
C SER A 190 6.61 6.66 -19.88
N THR A 191 5.75 7.68 -19.93
CA THR A 191 6.12 9.08 -19.68
C THR A 191 5.07 9.72 -18.77
N LEU A 192 5.45 10.78 -18.04
CA LEU A 192 4.51 11.44 -17.14
C LEU A 192 3.34 12.08 -17.92
N TYR A 193 2.13 11.71 -17.53
CA TYR A 193 0.91 12.33 -18.05
C TYR A 193 0.71 13.73 -17.47
N ASN A 194 0.44 14.69 -18.35
CA ASN A 194 0.09 16.07 -18.00
C ASN A 194 -1.30 16.34 -18.55
N GLY A 195 -2.21 16.89 -17.74
CA GLY A 195 -3.57 17.23 -18.13
C GLY A 195 -3.67 18.41 -19.10
N HIS A 196 -4.88 18.67 -19.59
CA HIS A 196 -5.18 19.65 -20.63
C HIS A 196 -6.30 20.64 -20.21
N GLY A 197 -6.54 20.79 -18.91
CA GLY A 197 -7.55 21.67 -18.31
C GLY A 197 -8.95 21.05 -18.20
N GLU A 198 -9.09 19.74 -18.41
CA GLU A 198 -10.37 19.04 -18.46
C GLU A 198 -10.93 18.63 -17.09
N GLN A 199 -12.24 18.35 -17.07
CA GLN A 199 -12.93 17.72 -15.95
C GLN A 199 -12.73 16.21 -16.02
N TYR A 200 -12.21 15.60 -14.95
CA TYR A 200 -11.94 14.16 -14.88
C TYR A 200 -12.79 13.48 -13.80
N SER A 201 -13.45 12.37 -14.13
CA SER A 201 -14.27 11.61 -13.18
C SER A 201 -13.44 10.51 -12.52
N ALA A 202 -13.11 10.72 -11.25
CA ALA A 202 -12.36 9.80 -10.39
C ALA A 202 -13.30 9.02 -9.44
N LEU A 203 -14.52 8.73 -9.89
CA LEU A 203 -15.58 8.13 -9.07
C LEU A 203 -15.57 6.59 -9.07
N GLN A 204 -14.84 5.94 -9.98
CA GLN A 204 -14.91 4.49 -10.18
C GLN A 204 -13.52 3.85 -10.34
N PRO A 205 -13.25 2.68 -9.73
CA PRO A 205 -11.96 2.01 -9.83
C PRO A 205 -11.59 1.58 -11.27
N GLY A 206 -10.39 1.95 -11.70
CA GLY A 206 -9.89 1.79 -13.07
C GLY A 206 -9.81 0.37 -13.61
N PRO A 207 -9.58 0.17 -14.92
CA PRO A 207 -9.27 -1.16 -15.44
C PRO A 207 -7.91 -1.62 -14.87
N GLN A 208 -7.82 -2.90 -14.49
CA GLN A 208 -6.53 -3.52 -14.19
C GLN A 208 -5.70 -3.68 -15.47
N CYS A 209 -4.37 -3.74 -15.35
CA CYS A 209 -3.52 -4.11 -16.48
C CYS A 209 -3.81 -5.55 -16.94
N VAL A 210 -3.59 -5.84 -18.23
CA VAL A 210 -3.86 -7.17 -18.80
C VAL A 210 -3.08 -8.25 -18.05
N GLN A 211 -3.81 -9.21 -17.49
CA GLN A 211 -3.31 -10.45 -16.92
C GLN A 211 -4.07 -11.62 -17.57
N SER A 212 -3.71 -12.88 -17.26
CA SER A 212 -4.42 -14.07 -17.76
C SER A 212 -5.90 -14.13 -17.35
N SER A 213 -6.29 -13.41 -16.29
CA SER A 213 -7.68 -13.18 -15.87
C SER A 213 -8.41 -12.04 -16.63
N GLY A 214 -7.74 -11.41 -17.62
CA GLY A 214 -8.23 -10.26 -18.37
C GLY A 214 -7.70 -8.91 -17.85
N GLY A 215 -8.09 -7.82 -18.52
CA GLY A 215 -7.70 -6.44 -18.15
C GLY A 215 -7.75 -5.50 -19.35
N SER A 216 -7.00 -4.39 -19.26
CA SER A 216 -6.81 -3.38 -20.31
C SER A 216 -5.32 -3.07 -20.49
N GLU A 217 -4.90 -2.70 -21.70
CA GLU A 217 -3.57 -2.10 -21.91
C GLU A 217 -3.54 -0.63 -21.47
N ASP A 218 -4.65 0.10 -21.68
CA ASP A 218 -4.85 1.39 -21.03
C ASP A 218 -5.21 1.15 -19.57
N CYS A 219 -4.18 1.09 -18.72
CA CYS A 219 -4.30 0.72 -17.32
C CYS A 219 -3.43 1.54 -16.36
N LEU A 220 -2.59 2.47 -16.85
CA LEU A 220 -1.60 3.23 -16.06
C LEU A 220 -2.27 4.36 -15.23
N PHE A 221 -2.99 3.90 -14.21
CA PHE A 221 -3.77 4.70 -13.29
C PHE A 221 -3.36 4.45 -11.83
N LEU A 222 -3.60 5.45 -11.01
CA LEU A 222 -3.48 5.41 -9.55
C LEU A 222 -4.83 5.73 -8.90
N ASN A 223 -4.92 5.47 -7.60
CA ASN A 223 -6.06 5.87 -6.79
C ASN A 223 -5.53 6.62 -5.56
N VAL A 224 -6.38 7.42 -4.92
CA VAL A 224 -6.05 8.28 -3.78
C VAL A 224 -7.13 8.16 -2.71
N TRP A 225 -6.76 7.87 -1.47
CA TRP A 225 -7.57 8.08 -0.26
C TRP A 225 -6.92 9.17 0.58
N THR A 226 -7.69 10.00 1.28
CA THR A 226 -7.14 11.04 2.17
C THR A 226 -8.14 11.49 3.24
N PRO A 227 -7.72 11.77 4.48
CA PRO A 227 -8.53 12.48 5.48
C PRO A 227 -8.57 14.00 5.21
N TYR A 228 -7.72 14.55 4.35
CA TYR A 228 -7.44 15.99 4.23
C TYR A 228 -7.42 16.48 2.77
N LEU A 229 -8.10 17.59 2.48
CA LEU A 229 -7.99 18.28 1.19
C LEU A 229 -7.65 19.76 1.44
N PRO A 230 -6.45 20.22 1.04
CA PRO A 230 -5.97 21.55 1.35
C PRO A 230 -6.48 22.61 0.37
N ASN A 231 -6.63 23.84 0.86
CA ASN A 231 -6.67 25.06 0.04
C ASN A 231 -5.23 25.59 -0.24
N GLY A 232 -4.25 24.67 -0.24
CA GLY A 232 -2.81 24.86 -0.49
C GLY A 232 -1.89 23.87 0.26
N LYS A 233 -1.31 22.87 -0.45
CA LYS A 233 -0.13 21.99 -0.13
C LYS A 233 0.04 21.38 1.32
N THR A 234 -0.12 20.04 1.58
CA THR A 234 0.57 19.20 2.68
C THR A 234 0.11 17.69 2.96
N PHE A 235 1.02 16.65 3.09
CA PHE A 235 1.02 15.16 3.57
C PHE A 235 0.11 13.97 2.98
N VAL A 236 0.34 12.58 2.94
CA VAL A 236 1.28 11.54 2.26
C VAL A 236 0.85 9.97 2.16
N SER A 237 0.90 9.27 0.97
CA SER A 237 1.17 7.80 0.49
C SER A 237 0.52 6.37 0.86
N GLY A 238 0.16 5.45 -0.14
CA GLY A 238 -0.29 3.96 -0.08
C GLY A 238 -1.60 3.44 -0.87
N THR A 239 -1.90 2.20 -1.41
CA THR A 239 -3.23 1.87 -2.15
C THR A 239 -3.41 0.46 -2.79
N GLY A 240 -4.63 0.13 -3.32
CA GLY A 240 -4.85 -0.74 -4.52
C GLY A 240 -6.30 -0.81 -5.12
N LYS A 241 -6.50 -1.38 -6.33
CA LYS A 241 -7.82 -1.90 -6.82
C LYS A 241 -7.96 -3.38 -6.47
N ASP A 242 -7.79 -3.67 -5.20
CA ASP A 242 -8.09 -4.97 -4.61
C ASP A 242 -8.89 -4.70 -3.32
N PRO A 243 -9.91 -5.51 -2.95
CA PRO A 243 -10.52 -5.42 -1.63
C PRO A 243 -9.48 -5.42 -0.49
N THR A 244 -8.42 -6.22 -0.60
CA THR A 244 -7.29 -6.36 0.35
C THR A 244 -6.47 -5.08 0.54
N PHE A 245 -6.48 -4.17 -0.43
CA PHE A 245 -5.65 -2.96 -0.44
C PHE A 245 -6.47 -1.66 -0.28
N ASP A 246 -7.56 -1.67 0.49
CA ASP A 246 -8.28 -0.42 0.78
C ASP A 246 -7.43 0.52 1.64
N GLY A 247 -7.17 1.73 1.16
CA GLY A 247 -6.45 2.73 1.93
C GLY A 247 -7.21 3.26 3.16
N GLN A 248 -8.52 3.02 3.30
CA GLN A 248 -9.39 3.76 4.23
C GLN A 248 -8.90 3.79 5.69
N HIS A 249 -8.37 2.69 6.22
CA HIS A 249 -7.93 2.62 7.62
C HIS A 249 -6.53 3.23 7.79
N LEU A 250 -5.60 2.95 6.87
CA LEU A 250 -4.32 3.67 6.82
C LEU A 250 -4.53 5.19 6.66
N ALA A 251 -5.57 5.62 5.94
CA ALA A 251 -5.95 7.04 5.81
C ALA A 251 -6.49 7.62 7.12
N ALA A 252 -7.61 7.07 7.59
CA ALA A 252 -8.40 7.65 8.67
C ALA A 252 -7.78 7.37 10.04
N ARG A 253 -7.45 6.10 10.33
CA ARG A 253 -6.76 5.72 11.56
C ARG A 253 -5.31 6.20 11.56
N GLY A 254 -4.59 5.91 10.48
CA GLY A 254 -3.15 6.18 10.37
C GLY A 254 -2.75 7.64 10.15
N ASP A 255 -3.68 8.55 9.83
CA ASP A 255 -3.39 9.93 9.40
C ASP A 255 -2.37 9.97 8.26
N ALA A 256 -2.80 9.44 7.12
CA ALA A 256 -2.02 9.38 5.90
C ALA A 256 -2.89 9.70 4.68
N VAL A 257 -2.25 10.10 3.59
CA VAL A 257 -2.85 9.96 2.27
C VAL A 257 -2.46 8.62 1.72
N VAL A 258 -3.20 8.08 0.78
CA VAL A 258 -3.00 6.71 0.35
C VAL A 258 -3.05 6.76 -1.18
N VAL A 259 -1.86 6.78 -1.82
CA VAL A 259 -1.58 6.52 -3.26
C VAL A 259 -0.60 5.37 -3.56
N THR A 260 -0.95 4.52 -4.54
CA THR A 260 -0.19 3.50 -5.31
C THR A 260 -0.99 3.23 -6.61
N ILE A 261 -0.65 2.18 -7.35
CA ILE A 261 -0.68 2.16 -8.81
C ILE A 261 -0.98 0.79 -9.39
N ASN A 262 -1.61 0.80 -10.56
CA ASN A 262 -1.41 -0.25 -11.56
C ASN A 262 -0.08 0.00 -12.29
N TYR A 263 0.65 -1.06 -12.66
CA TYR A 263 1.81 -1.00 -13.56
C TYR A 263 1.77 -2.21 -14.52
N ARG A 264 2.48 -2.19 -15.65
CA ARG A 264 2.46 -3.32 -16.60
C ARG A 264 3.10 -4.56 -15.98
N LEU A 265 2.45 -5.70 -16.19
CA LEU A 265 2.83 -7.02 -15.69
C LEU A 265 3.13 -7.98 -16.84
N SER A 266 3.77 -9.12 -16.54
CA SER A 266 4.08 -10.19 -17.50
C SER A 266 4.81 -9.64 -18.74
N THR A 267 4.71 -10.33 -19.89
CA THR A 267 5.41 -10.00 -21.14
C THR A 267 5.24 -8.52 -21.55
N LEU A 268 4.08 -7.91 -21.27
CA LEU A 268 3.80 -6.49 -21.59
C LEU A 268 4.60 -5.49 -20.71
N GLY A 269 5.02 -5.91 -19.51
CA GLY A 269 5.81 -5.11 -18.58
C GLY A 269 7.31 -5.43 -18.57
N PHE A 270 7.71 -6.65 -18.95
CA PHE A 270 9.07 -7.14 -18.65
C PHE A 270 9.84 -7.76 -19.83
N LEU A 271 9.25 -7.92 -21.02
CA LEU A 271 9.94 -8.48 -22.19
C LEU A 271 11.26 -7.75 -22.51
N ALA A 272 12.37 -8.49 -22.49
CA ALA A 272 13.67 -8.05 -22.98
C ALA A 272 14.02 -8.72 -24.34
N LEU A 273 14.58 -7.96 -25.29
CA LEU A 273 15.17 -8.47 -26.53
C LEU A 273 16.51 -7.75 -26.79
N PRO A 274 17.54 -8.43 -27.36
CA PRO A 274 18.83 -7.83 -27.70
C PRO A 274 18.77 -7.01 -29.01
N ASP A 275 17.75 -6.15 -29.15
CA ASP A 275 17.52 -5.27 -30.32
C ASP A 275 17.91 -3.79 -30.07
N GLY A 276 18.33 -3.46 -28.85
CA GLY A 276 18.71 -2.11 -28.40
C GLY A 276 17.54 -1.14 -28.21
N LYS A 277 16.30 -1.64 -28.18
CA LYS A 277 15.05 -0.86 -28.03
C LYS A 277 14.11 -1.45 -26.97
N THR A 278 14.08 -2.78 -26.90
CA THR A 278 13.17 -3.59 -26.10
C THR A 278 13.90 -4.05 -24.84
N ASN A 279 14.34 -3.11 -24.02
CA ASN A 279 15.33 -3.37 -22.95
C ASN A 279 14.71 -3.87 -21.63
N GLY A 280 13.48 -4.42 -21.64
CA GLY A 280 12.78 -4.85 -20.43
C GLY A 280 12.39 -3.72 -19.47
N ASN A 281 12.12 -4.07 -18.22
CA ASN A 281 11.85 -3.15 -17.09
C ASN A 281 10.73 -2.10 -17.29
N PHE A 282 9.84 -2.25 -18.28
CA PHE A 282 8.76 -1.29 -18.52
C PHE A 282 7.80 -1.14 -17.33
N GLY A 283 7.54 -2.23 -16.59
CA GLY A 283 6.77 -2.21 -15.35
C GLY A 283 7.46 -1.43 -14.22
N LEU A 284 8.79 -1.53 -14.08
CA LEU A 284 9.57 -0.72 -13.12
C LEU A 284 9.59 0.76 -13.53
N ALA A 285 9.68 1.04 -14.83
CA ALA A 285 9.57 2.41 -15.34
C ALA A 285 8.20 3.03 -15.05
N ASP A 286 7.10 2.27 -15.20
CA ASP A 286 5.75 2.69 -14.83
C ASP A 286 5.67 3.08 -13.34
N GLN A 287 6.25 2.27 -12.45
CA GLN A 287 6.32 2.59 -11.02
C GLN A 287 7.10 3.90 -10.73
N ILE A 288 8.18 4.15 -11.46
CA ILE A 288 8.99 5.37 -11.32
C ILE A 288 8.26 6.59 -11.87
N VAL A 289 7.56 6.49 -13.00
CA VAL A 289 6.72 7.57 -13.55
C VAL A 289 5.54 7.89 -12.63
N ALA A 290 4.97 6.88 -11.96
CA ALA A 290 3.99 7.09 -10.92
C ALA A 290 4.56 7.81 -9.69
N LEU A 291 5.77 7.45 -9.24
CA LEU A 291 6.45 8.18 -8.16
C LEU A 291 6.79 9.62 -8.58
N GLU A 292 7.18 9.88 -9.83
CA GLU A 292 7.30 11.24 -10.37
C GLU A 292 5.96 12.01 -10.33
N TRP A 293 4.83 11.34 -10.63
CA TRP A 293 3.51 11.95 -10.52
C TRP A 293 3.19 12.30 -9.06
N VAL A 294 3.45 11.39 -8.12
CA VAL A 294 3.28 11.64 -6.68
C VAL A 294 4.11 12.85 -6.27
N GLN A 295 5.41 12.88 -6.59
CA GLN A 295 6.31 13.99 -6.30
C GLN A 295 5.82 15.36 -6.80
N LYS A 296 5.08 15.40 -7.92
CA LYS A 296 4.58 16.64 -8.55
C LYS A 296 3.16 17.04 -8.15
N ASN A 297 2.31 16.08 -7.79
CA ASN A 297 0.86 16.30 -7.67
C ASN A 297 0.26 15.95 -6.31
N ILE A 298 0.97 15.20 -5.46
CA ILE A 298 0.40 14.68 -4.21
C ILE A 298 -0.04 15.82 -3.27
N GLU A 299 0.71 16.91 -3.21
CA GLU A 299 0.43 18.09 -2.36
C GLU A 299 -1.01 18.60 -2.42
N ASN A 300 -1.70 18.41 -3.55
CA ASN A 300 -3.07 18.89 -3.82
C ASN A 300 -4.17 17.97 -3.24
N PHE A 301 -3.84 16.72 -2.89
CA PHE A 301 -4.74 15.77 -2.20
C PHE A 301 -4.53 15.76 -0.68
N GLY A 302 -3.77 16.74 -0.19
CA GLY A 302 -2.86 16.50 0.89
C GLY A 302 -1.68 15.67 0.37
N GLY A 303 -0.47 16.20 0.44
CA GLY A 303 0.73 15.46 0.07
C GLY A 303 2.04 16.12 0.46
N ASP A 304 3.01 15.29 0.83
CA ASP A 304 4.36 15.72 1.22
C ASP A 304 5.37 14.90 0.40
N PRO A 305 5.84 15.45 -0.74
CA PRO A 305 6.82 14.78 -1.57
C PRO A 305 8.10 14.38 -0.81
N SER A 306 8.43 15.03 0.31
CA SER A 306 9.62 14.70 1.10
C SER A 306 9.46 13.52 2.06
N ARG A 307 8.24 13.00 2.25
CA ARG A 307 7.93 11.89 3.19
C ARG A 307 7.18 10.72 2.54
N VAL A 308 7.36 10.51 1.24
CA VAL A 308 6.78 9.36 0.53
C VAL A 308 7.42 8.05 1.02
N MET A 309 6.60 7.14 1.54
CA MET A 309 6.99 5.76 1.83
C MET A 309 6.51 4.83 0.70
N ILE A 310 7.40 4.01 0.15
CA ILE A 310 7.01 2.87 -0.70
C ILE A 310 6.85 1.62 0.16
N PHE A 311 5.84 0.82 -0.10
CA PHE A 311 5.70 -0.51 0.49
C PHE A 311 5.03 -1.47 -0.49
N GLY A 312 5.33 -2.74 -0.37
CA GLY A 312 4.83 -3.77 -1.27
C GLY A 312 5.21 -5.16 -0.81
N GLN A 313 4.37 -6.13 -1.14
CA GLN A 313 4.49 -7.52 -0.71
C GLN A 313 4.86 -8.43 -1.89
N SER A 314 5.63 -9.50 -1.66
CA SER A 314 6.00 -10.47 -2.70
C SER A 314 6.79 -9.83 -3.87
N ALA A 315 6.33 -9.97 -5.12
CA ALA A 315 6.86 -9.24 -6.28
C ALA A 315 6.81 -7.70 -6.13
N GLY A 316 5.92 -7.17 -5.28
CA GLY A 316 5.92 -5.76 -4.86
C GLY A 316 7.08 -5.41 -3.91
N ALA A 317 7.53 -6.37 -3.09
CA ALA A 317 8.73 -6.23 -2.26
C ALA A 317 10.00 -6.31 -3.13
N GLY A 318 10.04 -7.22 -4.11
CA GLY A 318 11.08 -7.26 -5.15
C GLY A 318 11.11 -5.98 -6.00
N SER A 319 9.95 -5.37 -6.26
CA SER A 319 9.85 -4.04 -6.87
C SER A 319 10.44 -2.95 -5.96
N ALA A 320 10.14 -2.96 -4.67
CA ALA A 320 10.76 -2.04 -3.71
C ALA A 320 12.28 -2.22 -3.62
N ARG A 321 12.78 -3.46 -3.66
CA ARG A 321 14.21 -3.81 -3.76
C ARG A 321 14.86 -3.23 -5.02
N ALA A 322 14.18 -3.31 -6.17
CA ALA A 322 14.63 -2.71 -7.43
C ALA A 322 14.63 -1.17 -7.39
N LEU A 323 13.63 -0.55 -6.75
CA LEU A 323 13.58 0.90 -6.52
C LEU A 323 14.67 1.38 -5.54
N LEU A 324 15.06 0.56 -4.56
CA LEU A 324 16.21 0.83 -3.69
C LEU A 324 17.54 0.80 -4.46
N ALA A 325 17.70 -0.09 -5.44
CA ALA A 325 18.86 -0.17 -6.32
C ALA A 325 18.87 0.90 -7.44
N SER A 326 17.69 1.31 -7.91
CA SER A 326 17.58 2.16 -9.10
C SER A 326 17.98 3.62 -8.84
N GLN A 327 18.99 4.08 -9.58
CA GLN A 327 19.37 5.49 -9.61
C GLN A 327 18.26 6.40 -10.17
N LYS A 328 17.32 5.85 -10.97
CA LYS A 328 16.16 6.58 -11.52
C LYS A 328 15.09 6.87 -10.46
N ALA A 329 15.02 6.07 -9.40
CA ALA A 329 14.07 6.26 -8.31
C ALA A 329 14.64 7.13 -7.16
N ARG A 330 15.92 7.54 -7.25
CA ARG A 330 16.63 8.28 -6.21
C ARG A 330 15.94 9.60 -5.88
N GLY A 331 15.51 9.74 -4.62
CA GLY A 331 14.85 10.95 -4.13
C GLY A 331 13.37 11.08 -4.48
N LEU A 332 12.75 10.05 -5.08
CA LEU A 332 11.30 10.01 -5.27
C LEU A 332 10.55 9.41 -4.05
N PHE A 333 11.28 8.86 -3.09
CA PHE A 333 10.78 8.31 -1.83
C PHE A 333 11.84 8.45 -0.72
N ALA A 334 11.39 8.43 0.54
CA ALA A 334 12.21 8.64 1.74
C ALA A 334 12.26 7.42 2.68
N ALA A 335 11.32 6.48 2.53
CA ALA A 335 11.31 5.21 3.24
C ALA A 335 10.82 4.06 2.35
N ALA A 336 11.27 2.84 2.62
CA ALA A 336 10.83 1.63 1.92
C ALA A 336 10.46 0.51 2.91
N VAL A 337 9.39 -0.23 2.58
CA VAL A 337 8.98 -1.45 3.28
C VAL A 337 8.77 -2.62 2.30
N PRO A 338 9.83 -3.37 1.96
CA PRO A 338 9.73 -4.67 1.32
C PRO A 338 9.14 -5.70 2.31
N MET A 339 7.99 -6.28 1.97
CA MET A 339 7.26 -7.25 2.79
C MET A 339 7.35 -8.64 2.15
N SER A 340 8.00 -9.58 2.83
CA SER A 340 8.25 -10.95 2.33
C SER A 340 8.99 -10.92 0.99
N ASN A 341 10.20 -10.34 0.96
CA ASN A 341 10.95 -10.16 -0.28
C ASN A 341 11.59 -11.48 -0.74
N LEU A 342 11.34 -11.81 -2.01
CA LEU A 342 11.94 -12.98 -2.68
C LEU A 342 13.45 -12.78 -2.91
N GLY A 343 14.21 -13.86 -2.74
CA GLY A 343 15.65 -13.88 -2.98
C GLY A 343 16.33 -15.19 -2.60
N GLY A 344 17.43 -15.53 -3.27
CA GLY A 344 18.31 -16.64 -2.87
C GLY A 344 18.29 -17.81 -3.86
N LEU A 345 17.59 -18.89 -3.50
CA LEU A 345 17.46 -20.11 -4.29
C LEU A 345 16.23 -20.10 -5.20
N ASN A 346 16.20 -21.08 -6.12
CA ASN A 346 15.05 -21.50 -6.91
C ASN A 346 14.19 -20.33 -7.46
N PHE A 347 12.92 -20.22 -7.08
CA PHE A 347 12.03 -19.15 -7.56
C PHE A 347 12.43 -17.77 -7.02
N GLY A 348 13.00 -17.71 -5.81
CA GLY A 348 13.54 -16.49 -5.22
C GLY A 348 14.74 -15.90 -5.97
N THR A 349 15.56 -16.73 -6.62
CA THR A 349 16.84 -16.34 -7.25
C THR A 349 16.76 -15.01 -8.00
N THR A 350 15.88 -14.92 -9.01
CA THR A 350 15.82 -13.82 -9.98
C THR A 350 15.27 -12.50 -9.41
N TYR A 351 14.68 -12.53 -8.21
CA TYR A 351 14.30 -11.32 -7.47
C TYR A 351 15.48 -10.68 -6.72
N SER A 352 16.53 -11.49 -6.45
CA SER A 352 17.77 -11.05 -5.80
C SER A 352 18.97 -10.91 -6.75
N LYS A 353 18.96 -11.64 -7.87
CA LYS A 353 19.98 -11.70 -8.92
C LYS A 353 19.34 -11.57 -10.32
N TYR A 354 19.33 -10.36 -10.85
CA TYR A 354 18.72 -9.99 -12.14
C TYR A 354 19.52 -10.53 -13.34
N TYR A 355 18.83 -10.98 -14.38
CA TYR A 355 19.45 -11.45 -15.62
C TYR A 355 19.94 -10.28 -16.50
N THR A 356 20.92 -10.52 -17.38
CA THR A 356 21.15 -9.59 -18.51
C THR A 356 20.03 -9.74 -19.55
N ILE A 357 19.91 -8.75 -20.46
CA ILE A 357 18.95 -8.81 -21.58
C ILE A 357 19.15 -10.07 -22.42
N GLU A 358 20.40 -10.50 -22.64
CA GLU A 358 20.73 -11.71 -23.39
C GLU A 358 20.28 -12.98 -22.66
N GLN A 359 20.47 -13.05 -21.33
CA GLN A 359 20.07 -14.19 -20.51
C GLN A 359 18.55 -14.35 -20.44
N ASP A 360 17.80 -13.27 -20.22
CA ASP A 360 16.33 -13.29 -20.24
C ASP A 360 15.80 -13.63 -21.64
N TYR A 361 16.44 -13.11 -22.68
CA TYR A 361 16.11 -13.46 -24.06
C TYR A 361 16.34 -14.95 -24.37
N GLU A 362 17.47 -15.53 -23.98
CA GLU A 362 17.73 -16.97 -24.16
C GLU A 362 16.73 -17.84 -23.39
N LEU A 363 16.39 -17.46 -22.15
CA LEU A 363 15.47 -18.21 -21.27
C LEU A 363 14.00 -18.06 -21.64
N TYR A 364 13.55 -16.88 -22.05
CA TYR A 364 12.12 -16.56 -22.25
C TYR A 364 11.85 -15.95 -23.64
N GLY A 365 12.61 -14.94 -24.05
CA GLY A 365 12.37 -14.18 -25.29
C GLY A 365 12.34 -15.05 -26.57
N THR A 366 13.28 -16.00 -26.70
CA THR A 366 13.32 -16.95 -27.84
C THR A 366 12.07 -17.84 -27.91
N LYS A 367 11.54 -18.25 -26.76
CA LYS A 367 10.33 -19.09 -26.68
C LYS A 367 9.09 -18.27 -27.00
N ILE A 368 8.94 -17.08 -26.42
CA ILE A 368 7.85 -16.12 -26.71
C ILE A 368 7.79 -15.82 -28.21
N LEU A 369 8.93 -15.59 -28.86
CA LEU A 369 8.99 -15.35 -30.32
C LEU A 369 8.58 -16.58 -31.15
N ASN A 370 8.81 -17.80 -30.67
CA ASN A 370 8.37 -19.02 -31.35
C ASN A 370 6.88 -19.32 -31.09
N GLU A 371 6.42 -19.20 -29.85
CA GLU A 371 5.03 -19.40 -29.42
C GLU A 371 4.07 -18.40 -30.11
N THR A 372 4.55 -17.19 -30.42
CA THR A 372 3.83 -16.17 -31.20
C THR A 372 4.04 -16.24 -32.71
N ASN A 373 4.93 -17.11 -33.21
CA ASN A 373 5.41 -17.18 -34.60
C ASN A 373 6.15 -15.91 -35.11
N CYS A 374 6.53 -14.98 -34.23
CA CYS A 374 7.25 -13.76 -34.60
C CYS A 374 8.75 -13.95 -34.88
N SER A 375 9.35 -15.09 -34.50
CA SER A 375 10.78 -15.39 -34.65
C SER A 375 11.31 -15.39 -36.10
N SER A 376 10.43 -15.58 -37.08
CA SER A 376 10.78 -15.69 -38.50
C SER A 376 10.39 -14.44 -39.33
N THR A 377 10.26 -13.28 -38.68
CA THR A 377 9.81 -12.02 -39.31
C THR A 377 10.94 -10.98 -39.38
N ASP A 378 10.89 -10.08 -40.38
CA ASP A 378 11.88 -9.00 -40.56
C ASP A 378 11.87 -7.95 -39.41
N SER A 379 10.80 -7.90 -38.61
CA SER A 379 10.72 -7.12 -37.37
C SER A 379 9.93 -7.88 -36.30
N PRO A 380 10.60 -8.72 -35.48
CA PRO A 380 9.96 -9.50 -34.43
C PRO A 380 9.21 -8.65 -33.40
N LEU A 381 9.74 -7.46 -33.08
CA LEU A 381 9.11 -6.49 -32.20
C LEU A 381 7.78 -5.97 -32.75
N ASP A 382 7.72 -5.61 -34.05
CA ASP A 382 6.49 -5.10 -34.63
C ASP A 382 5.46 -6.22 -34.89
N CYS A 383 5.91 -7.46 -35.06
CA CYS A 383 5.04 -8.64 -35.00
C CYS A 383 4.41 -8.82 -33.61
N LEU A 384 5.20 -8.79 -32.53
CA LEU A 384 4.69 -8.86 -31.15
C LEU A 384 3.71 -7.73 -30.80
N ARG A 385 3.84 -6.57 -31.45
CA ARG A 385 2.88 -5.45 -31.33
C ARG A 385 1.52 -5.71 -31.97
N GLN A 386 1.38 -6.69 -32.86
CA GLN A 386 0.10 -7.09 -33.48
C GLN A 386 -0.57 -8.31 -32.82
N VAL A 387 0.15 -9.07 -31.97
CA VAL A 387 -0.43 -10.17 -31.20
C VAL A 387 -1.50 -9.63 -30.23
N ASP A 388 -2.53 -10.39 -29.88
CA ASP A 388 -3.46 -9.98 -28.83
C ASP A 388 -2.76 -9.91 -27.45
N ALA A 389 -3.14 -8.93 -26.63
CA ALA A 389 -2.52 -8.69 -25.33
C ALA A 389 -2.83 -9.78 -24.30
N LEU A 390 -4.06 -10.32 -24.30
CA LEU A 390 -4.43 -11.43 -23.42
C LEU A 390 -3.67 -12.71 -23.80
N THR A 391 -3.48 -12.94 -25.10
CA THR A 391 -2.66 -14.01 -25.66
C THR A 391 -1.21 -13.90 -25.18
N LEU A 392 -0.58 -12.72 -25.27
CA LEU A 392 0.82 -12.50 -24.84
C LEU A 392 1.10 -12.77 -23.35
N VAL A 393 0.10 -12.61 -22.48
CA VAL A 393 0.21 -12.87 -21.02
C VAL A 393 -0.35 -14.24 -20.60
N SER A 394 -0.91 -15.00 -21.55
CA SER A 394 -1.45 -16.36 -21.34
C SER A 394 -0.64 -17.43 -22.10
N LEU A 395 0.55 -17.07 -22.59
CA LEU A 395 1.49 -18.00 -23.20
C LEU A 395 2.04 -19.00 -22.16
N PRO A 396 2.42 -20.23 -22.58
CA PRO A 396 3.21 -21.15 -21.76
C PRO A 396 4.51 -20.54 -21.23
N THR A 397 5.18 -19.69 -22.04
CA THR A 397 6.31 -18.88 -21.59
C THR A 397 5.94 -17.40 -21.54
N VAL A 398 6.14 -16.75 -20.39
CA VAL A 398 6.03 -15.29 -20.23
C VAL A 398 7.30 -14.70 -19.64
N ALA A 399 7.63 -13.46 -20.02
CA ALA A 399 8.72 -12.70 -19.40
C ALA A 399 8.16 -11.93 -18.21
N SER A 400 8.69 -12.17 -17.01
CA SER A 400 8.14 -11.65 -15.74
C SER A 400 9.19 -11.08 -14.78
N TYR A 401 10.46 -11.03 -15.21
CA TYR A 401 11.59 -10.69 -14.35
C TYR A 401 12.21 -9.34 -14.69
N LEU A 402 12.99 -8.82 -13.75
CA LEU A 402 13.80 -7.62 -13.94
C LEU A 402 15.13 -7.99 -14.60
N VAL A 403 15.62 -7.10 -15.46
CA VAL A 403 16.87 -7.28 -16.20
C VAL A 403 17.85 -6.12 -15.97
N VAL A 404 19.14 -6.40 -16.13
CA VAL A 404 20.19 -5.37 -16.13
C VAL A 404 20.14 -4.64 -17.48
N ASP A 405 19.43 -3.52 -17.52
CA ASP A 405 19.14 -2.73 -18.73
C ASP A 405 20.07 -1.52 -18.95
N GLY A 406 20.99 -1.28 -18.01
CA GLY A 406 21.91 -0.14 -18.04
C GLY A 406 21.22 1.24 -17.91
N THR A 407 19.94 1.27 -17.56
CA THR A 407 19.10 2.48 -17.58
C THR A 407 18.33 2.68 -16.27
N TYR A 408 17.65 1.63 -15.80
CA TYR A 408 16.94 1.56 -14.52
C TYR A 408 17.69 0.66 -13.53
N LEU A 409 18.33 -0.41 -14.00
CA LEU A 409 19.18 -1.30 -13.20
C LEU A 409 20.56 -1.42 -13.85
N LEU A 410 21.61 -1.13 -13.07
CA LEU A 410 23.00 -1.05 -13.54
C LEU A 410 23.87 -2.24 -13.08
N SER A 411 23.34 -3.05 -12.18
CA SER A 411 23.95 -4.18 -11.50
C SER A 411 22.98 -5.36 -11.50
N ASP A 412 23.51 -6.57 -11.37
CA ASP A 412 22.71 -7.80 -11.21
C ASP A 412 22.03 -7.88 -9.83
N GLU A 413 22.37 -7.02 -8.87
CA GLU A 413 21.73 -7.00 -7.56
C GLU A 413 21.65 -5.61 -6.93
N LEU A 414 20.90 -5.52 -5.83
CA LEU A 414 20.97 -4.41 -4.90
C LEU A 414 22.36 -4.39 -4.24
N GLU A 415 23.20 -3.44 -4.62
CA GLU A 415 24.56 -3.32 -4.09
C GLU A 415 24.57 -2.92 -2.60
N LEU A 416 24.98 -3.82 -1.71
CA LEU A 416 25.09 -3.56 -0.27
C LEU A 416 26.55 -3.44 0.22
N ARG A 417 27.53 -3.32 -0.67
CA ARG A 417 28.94 -3.17 -0.30
C ARG A 417 29.23 -1.75 0.19
N LYS A 418 30.15 -1.62 1.15
CA LYS A 418 30.52 -0.32 1.73
C LYS A 418 31.08 0.64 0.66
N GLY A 419 30.32 1.69 0.36
CA GLY A 419 30.66 2.70 -0.65
C GLY A 419 29.98 2.51 -2.01
N SER A 420 29.15 1.48 -2.19
CA SER A 420 28.28 1.35 -3.37
C SER A 420 27.25 2.50 -3.45
N PRO A 421 26.72 2.83 -4.65
CA PRO A 421 25.79 3.94 -4.84
C PRO A 421 24.40 3.64 -4.23
N SER A 422 24.17 4.08 -3.00
CA SER A 422 22.89 3.81 -2.30
C SER A 422 21.87 4.94 -2.42
N ASN A 423 20.58 4.60 -2.39
CA ASN A 423 19.49 5.55 -2.14
C ASN A 423 19.35 5.76 -0.62
N PRO A 424 19.59 6.98 -0.08
CA PRO A 424 19.59 7.22 1.35
C PRO A 424 18.15 7.36 1.87
N VAL A 425 17.55 6.23 2.20
CA VAL A 425 16.17 6.11 2.70
C VAL A 425 16.14 5.30 3.99
N HIS A 426 15.06 5.41 4.76
CA HIS A 426 14.80 4.52 5.90
C HIS A 426 14.23 3.17 5.42
N VAL A 427 14.59 2.07 6.09
CA VAL A 427 14.09 0.72 5.74
C VAL A 427 13.53 -0.01 6.96
N MET A 428 12.28 -0.46 6.85
CA MET A 428 11.70 -1.52 7.66
C MET A 428 11.45 -2.70 6.72
N MET A 429 11.77 -3.92 7.10
CA MET A 429 11.49 -5.10 6.27
C MET A 429 11.22 -6.33 7.12
N GLY A 430 10.71 -7.39 6.52
CA GLY A 430 10.38 -8.60 7.26
C GLY A 430 9.48 -9.52 6.46
N LEU A 431 9.07 -10.62 7.08
CA LEU A 431 8.59 -11.81 6.39
C LEU A 431 7.47 -12.53 7.16
N MET A 432 6.79 -13.45 6.52
CA MET A 432 5.89 -14.41 7.18
C MET A 432 6.70 -15.60 7.69
N ARG A 433 6.36 -16.14 8.87
CA ARG A 433 7.12 -17.27 9.46
C ARG A 433 7.21 -18.49 8.53
N ASP A 434 6.22 -18.69 7.65
CA ASP A 434 6.14 -19.81 6.70
C ASP A 434 5.90 -19.34 5.25
N ASP A 435 6.57 -18.26 4.82
CA ASP A 435 6.45 -17.69 3.46
C ASP A 435 6.54 -18.73 2.33
N GLY A 436 7.40 -19.74 2.46
CA GLY A 436 7.58 -20.77 1.43
C GLY A 436 6.39 -21.73 1.24
N ALA A 437 5.47 -21.83 2.20
CA ALA A 437 4.42 -22.85 2.21
C ALA A 437 3.49 -22.85 0.97
N PRO A 438 3.14 -21.69 0.35
CA PRO A 438 2.31 -21.67 -0.86
C PRO A 438 3.07 -21.90 -2.18
N PHE A 439 4.41 -21.90 -2.18
CA PHE A 439 5.24 -21.98 -3.39
C PHE A 439 5.63 -23.42 -3.77
N ILE A 440 5.55 -24.34 -2.82
CA ILE A 440 5.80 -25.79 -2.99
C ILE A 440 4.48 -26.58 -3.01
N ALA A 441 4.53 -27.82 -3.50
CA ALA A 441 3.37 -28.72 -3.47
C ALA A 441 3.29 -29.49 -2.14
N TYR A 442 2.06 -29.71 -1.62
CA TYR A 442 1.88 -30.62 -0.49
C TYR A 442 2.38 -32.04 -0.84
N PRO A 443 3.33 -32.62 -0.07
CA PRO A 443 4.05 -33.82 -0.45
C PRO A 443 3.19 -35.08 -0.39
N THR A 444 3.34 -35.92 -1.42
CA THR A 444 2.73 -37.26 -1.50
C THR A 444 3.63 -38.38 -0.94
N THR A 445 4.81 -38.02 -0.42
CA THR A 445 5.82 -38.94 0.12
C THR A 445 6.14 -38.63 1.58
N THR A 446 6.52 -39.65 2.35
CA THR A 446 7.02 -39.54 3.73
C THR A 446 8.55 -39.50 3.80
N ASN A 447 9.21 -39.09 2.72
CA ASN A 447 10.67 -39.01 2.62
C ASN A 447 11.08 -37.56 2.34
N VAL A 448 11.63 -36.90 3.37
CA VAL A 448 12.09 -35.49 3.30
C VAL A 448 13.05 -35.25 2.14
N THR A 449 14.02 -36.14 1.91
CA THR A 449 14.97 -36.02 0.79
C THR A 449 14.23 -35.98 -0.55
N GLN A 450 13.31 -36.93 -0.77
CA GLN A 450 12.56 -37.02 -2.02
C GLN A 450 11.64 -35.82 -2.25
N ALA A 451 11.03 -35.27 -1.19
CA ALA A 451 10.19 -34.08 -1.30
C ALA A 451 11.03 -32.84 -1.67
N LEU A 452 12.15 -32.63 -0.98
CA LEU A 452 13.10 -31.55 -1.29
C LEU A 452 13.66 -31.66 -2.72
N ASP A 453 14.00 -32.87 -3.17
CA ASP A 453 14.49 -33.10 -4.54
C ASP A 453 13.41 -32.78 -5.61
N VAL A 454 12.11 -32.92 -5.29
CA VAL A 454 10.98 -32.51 -6.16
C VAL A 454 10.79 -30.99 -6.16
N ASP A 455 10.97 -30.34 -5.01
CA ASP A 455 10.96 -28.88 -4.85
C ASP A 455 12.27 -28.22 -5.38
N ASN A 456 13.14 -28.98 -6.06
CA ASN A 456 14.43 -28.59 -6.64
C ASN A 456 15.49 -28.12 -5.61
N PHE A 457 15.37 -28.54 -4.36
CA PHE A 457 16.41 -28.36 -3.33
C PHE A 457 17.34 -29.60 -3.28
N PRO A 458 18.62 -29.45 -2.87
CA PRO A 458 19.55 -30.57 -2.73
C PRO A 458 19.23 -31.41 -1.48
N GLY A 459 18.16 -32.20 -1.52
CA GLY A 459 17.53 -32.84 -0.36
C GLY A 459 18.49 -33.68 0.48
N GLN A 460 19.37 -34.46 -0.18
CA GLN A 460 20.36 -35.28 0.53
C GLN A 460 21.34 -34.44 1.36
N GLN A 461 21.75 -33.26 0.87
CA GLN A 461 22.70 -32.38 1.56
C GLN A 461 22.02 -31.67 2.74
N ILE A 462 20.78 -31.21 2.53
CA ILE A 462 19.98 -30.53 3.54
C ILE A 462 19.64 -31.47 4.70
N VAL A 463 19.19 -32.69 4.42
CA VAL A 463 18.93 -33.72 5.45
C VAL A 463 20.23 -34.12 6.17
N ALA A 464 21.34 -34.27 5.44
CA ALA A 464 22.65 -34.60 6.04
C ALA A 464 23.22 -33.48 6.94
N SER A 465 22.73 -32.23 6.83
CA SER A 465 23.13 -31.15 7.74
C SER A 465 22.63 -31.32 9.17
N GLY A 466 21.52 -32.04 9.36
CA GLY A 466 20.83 -32.16 10.65
C GLY A 466 20.13 -30.89 11.15
N LEU A 467 20.17 -29.78 10.40
CA LEU A 467 19.65 -28.48 10.82
C LEU A 467 18.13 -28.31 10.57
N PHE A 468 17.59 -29.06 9.62
CA PHE A 468 16.18 -29.08 9.24
C PHE A 468 15.50 -30.36 9.74
N THR A 469 15.22 -30.39 11.05
CA THR A 469 14.66 -31.55 11.75
C THR A 469 13.17 -31.75 11.46
N GLU A 470 12.78 -32.96 11.04
CA GLU A 470 11.38 -33.34 10.88
C GLU A 470 10.65 -33.37 12.24
N PRO A 471 9.46 -32.75 12.38
CA PRO A 471 8.68 -32.81 13.62
C PRO A 471 8.01 -34.17 13.81
N SER A 472 7.85 -34.63 15.05
CA SER A 472 7.27 -35.94 15.37
C SER A 472 5.73 -35.94 15.40
N GLY A 473 5.09 -35.32 14.42
CA GLY A 473 3.63 -35.22 14.32
C GLY A 473 2.96 -36.51 13.83
N PRO A 474 1.65 -36.70 14.07
CA PRO A 474 0.92 -37.92 13.69
C PRO A 474 0.65 -38.03 12.17
N ASN A 475 0.83 -36.95 11.40
CA ASN A 475 0.66 -36.93 9.95
C ASN A 475 2.04 -36.80 9.27
N ALA A 476 2.60 -37.91 8.80
CA ALA A 476 3.94 -37.96 8.24
C ALA A 476 4.13 -37.05 7.01
N THR A 477 3.14 -36.88 6.13
CA THR A 477 3.27 -35.94 5.00
C THR A 477 3.20 -34.48 5.45
N LEU A 478 2.49 -34.17 6.54
CA LEU A 478 2.51 -32.83 7.14
C LEU A 478 3.85 -32.53 7.82
N ASN A 479 4.48 -33.55 8.41
CA ASN A 479 5.83 -33.41 8.98
C ASN A 479 6.86 -33.10 7.87
N VAL A 480 6.80 -33.84 6.75
CA VAL A 480 7.62 -33.54 5.56
C VAL A 480 7.32 -32.14 5.01
N PHE A 481 6.04 -31.76 4.90
CA PHE A 481 5.63 -30.43 4.43
C PHE A 481 6.15 -29.30 5.33
N ASN A 482 6.24 -29.53 6.65
CA ASN A 482 6.85 -28.57 7.57
C ASN A 482 8.34 -28.37 7.27
N VAL A 483 9.07 -29.45 6.95
CA VAL A 483 10.49 -29.35 6.58
C VAL A 483 10.67 -28.65 5.23
N THR A 484 9.93 -29.05 4.18
CA THR A 484 10.05 -28.42 2.86
C THR A 484 9.61 -26.95 2.89
N THR A 485 8.54 -26.62 3.62
CA THR A 485 8.12 -25.23 3.86
C THR A 485 9.21 -24.41 4.52
N ARG A 486 9.85 -24.95 5.58
CA ARG A 486 10.90 -24.24 6.33
C ARG A 486 12.16 -24.05 5.51
N VAL A 487 12.58 -25.05 4.74
CA VAL A 487 13.69 -24.95 3.77
C VAL A 487 13.38 -23.90 2.69
N THR A 488 12.17 -23.88 2.14
CA THR A 488 11.76 -22.91 1.11
C THR A 488 11.69 -21.50 1.68
N THR A 489 11.13 -21.33 2.88
CA THR A 489 11.09 -20.05 3.60
C THR A 489 12.49 -19.51 3.89
N ASP A 490 13.42 -20.38 4.28
CA ASP A 490 14.81 -20.00 4.52
C ASP A 490 15.53 -19.65 3.20
N GLY A 491 15.43 -20.53 2.20
CA GLY A 491 16.16 -20.45 0.94
C GLY A 491 15.65 -19.42 -0.08
N GLU A 492 14.37 -19.06 -0.07
CA GLU A 492 13.75 -18.13 -1.03
C GLU A 492 13.35 -16.77 -0.43
N PHE A 493 13.45 -16.59 0.89
CA PHE A 493 13.09 -15.35 1.58
C PHE A 493 14.06 -15.00 2.72
N ARG A 494 13.99 -15.74 3.84
CA ARG A 494 14.52 -15.31 5.15
C ARG A 494 16.01 -15.06 5.14
N CYS A 495 16.81 -15.91 4.50
CA CYS A 495 18.26 -15.77 4.58
C CYS A 495 18.78 -14.58 3.77
N ILE A 496 18.16 -14.28 2.61
CA ILE A 496 18.47 -13.06 1.85
C ILE A 496 17.95 -11.82 2.56
N ASP A 497 16.76 -11.84 3.14
CA ASP A 497 16.20 -10.66 3.81
C ASP A 497 16.96 -10.33 5.11
N GLN A 498 17.29 -11.34 5.92
CA GLN A 498 18.15 -11.16 7.10
C GLN A 498 19.54 -10.63 6.71
N SER A 499 20.18 -11.19 5.67
CA SER A 499 21.49 -10.70 5.20
C SER A 499 21.39 -9.29 4.61
N THR A 500 20.33 -8.99 3.86
CA THR A 500 20.06 -7.66 3.30
C THR A 500 20.00 -6.62 4.42
N ALA A 501 19.18 -6.85 5.44
CA ALA A 501 19.00 -5.92 6.55
C ALA A 501 20.26 -5.78 7.42
N TYR A 502 20.96 -6.88 7.69
CA TYR A 502 22.22 -6.86 8.45
C TYR A 502 23.34 -6.12 7.70
N VAL A 503 23.64 -6.52 6.46
CA VAL A 503 24.75 -5.94 5.70
C VAL A 503 24.50 -4.47 5.37
N ALA A 504 23.26 -4.09 5.05
CA ALA A 504 22.89 -2.69 4.86
C ALA A 504 23.14 -1.83 6.12
N SER A 505 22.83 -2.37 7.31
CA SER A 505 23.13 -1.72 8.61
C SER A 505 24.65 -1.63 8.84
N MET A 506 25.39 -2.74 8.69
CA MET A 506 26.84 -2.77 8.96
C MET A 506 27.64 -1.85 8.02
N ASN A 507 27.25 -1.78 6.74
CA ASN A 507 27.92 -0.96 5.73
C ASN A 507 27.39 0.48 5.62
N ASN A 508 26.32 0.83 6.35
CA ASN A 508 25.64 2.14 6.32
C ASN A 508 25.15 2.49 4.90
N ILE A 509 24.47 1.54 4.26
CA ILE A 509 23.93 1.67 2.89
C ILE A 509 22.67 2.55 2.90
N PHE A 510 21.75 2.24 3.80
CA PHE A 510 20.54 3.01 4.04
C PHE A 510 20.74 4.00 5.20
N LEU A 511 19.71 4.80 5.50
CA LEU A 511 19.71 5.64 6.69
C LEU A 511 19.73 4.78 7.97
N PRO A 512 20.16 5.35 9.12
CA PRO A 512 20.15 4.63 10.39
C PRO A 512 18.79 4.04 10.76
N ASP A 513 18.84 3.09 11.70
CA ASP A 513 17.70 2.42 12.30
C ASP A 513 16.87 1.60 11.30
N ILE A 514 17.51 0.55 10.75
CA ILE A 514 16.83 -0.49 9.97
C ILE A 514 16.05 -1.42 10.92
N TYR A 515 14.75 -1.59 10.69
CA TYR A 515 13.88 -2.44 11.50
C TYR A 515 13.56 -3.76 10.80
N PHE A 516 13.62 -4.89 11.52
CA PHE A 516 13.24 -6.20 10.98
C PHE A 516 12.05 -6.81 11.72
N TYR A 517 11.15 -7.50 11.02
CA TYR A 517 10.03 -8.25 11.61
C TYR A 517 9.86 -9.68 11.07
N MET A 518 9.11 -10.49 11.83
CA MET A 518 8.50 -11.74 11.36
C MET A 518 7.06 -11.83 11.88
N PHE A 519 6.07 -12.00 11.00
CA PHE A 519 4.69 -12.29 11.43
C PHE A 519 4.56 -13.75 11.88
N ASN A 520 4.08 -13.94 13.11
CA ASN A 520 3.64 -15.23 13.65
C ASN A 520 2.12 -15.26 13.94
N ARG A 521 1.37 -14.26 13.47
CA ARG A 521 -0.09 -14.26 13.40
C ARG A 521 -0.52 -13.83 12.00
N SER A 522 -1.34 -14.64 11.34
CA SER A 522 -1.71 -14.46 9.94
C SER A 522 -3.17 -14.83 9.72
N TYR A 523 -3.69 -14.47 8.54
CA TYR A 523 -5.03 -14.83 8.09
C TYR A 523 -4.94 -15.12 6.59
N GLN A 524 -5.38 -16.30 6.14
CA GLN A 524 -5.19 -16.72 4.76
C GLN A 524 -5.96 -15.83 3.77
N ILE A 525 -5.30 -15.45 2.67
CA ILE A 525 -5.90 -14.63 1.61
C ILE A 525 -7.03 -15.41 0.92
N PRO A 526 -8.28 -14.90 0.89
CA PRO A 526 -9.39 -15.57 0.22
C PRO A 526 -9.13 -15.81 -1.27
N ASN A 527 -9.52 -17.00 -1.75
CA ASN A 527 -9.35 -17.46 -3.14
C ASN A 527 -7.90 -17.76 -3.58
N TRP A 528 -6.89 -17.58 -2.73
CA TRP A 528 -5.52 -18.04 -2.97
C TRP A 528 -5.03 -18.89 -1.80
N SER A 529 -5.23 -20.21 -1.86
CA SER A 529 -4.71 -21.15 -0.85
C SER A 529 -4.26 -22.45 -1.55
N PRO A 530 -3.03 -22.50 -2.09
CA PRO A 530 -2.56 -23.62 -2.92
C PRO A 530 -2.55 -24.97 -2.19
N ASN A 531 -2.24 -24.95 -0.89
CA ASN A 531 -2.16 -26.13 -0.02
C ASN A 531 -3.26 -26.14 1.04
N ALA A 532 -4.47 -25.67 0.71
CA ALA A 532 -5.59 -25.60 1.66
C ALA A 532 -5.85 -26.95 2.37
N PRO A 533 -6.01 -26.97 3.71
CA PRO A 533 -6.17 -25.85 4.63
C PRO A 533 -4.90 -25.55 5.48
N THR A 534 -3.68 -25.81 5.01
CA THR A 534 -2.48 -25.73 5.88
C THR A 534 -2.21 -24.35 6.48
N CYS A 535 -2.65 -23.30 5.79
CA CYS A 535 -2.47 -21.91 6.18
C CYS A 535 -3.62 -21.34 7.03
N ASP A 536 -4.70 -22.12 7.21
CA ASP A 536 -5.88 -21.73 7.95
C ASP A 536 -5.72 -22.13 9.43
N ALA A 537 -6.24 -21.30 10.34
CA ALA A 537 -6.24 -21.61 11.76
C ALA A 537 -7.19 -22.81 12.03
N PRO A 538 -6.80 -23.84 12.82
CA PRO A 538 -7.59 -25.05 12.99
C PRO A 538 -8.92 -24.77 13.68
N ILE A 539 -10.05 -25.14 13.08
CA ILE A 539 -11.38 -24.92 13.66
C ILE A 539 -11.58 -25.81 14.90
N THR A 540 -11.96 -25.19 16.02
CA THR A 540 -12.32 -25.87 17.28
C THR A 540 -13.77 -25.54 17.67
N PRO A 541 -14.37 -26.26 18.63
CA PRO A 541 -15.72 -25.93 19.13
C PRO A 541 -15.84 -24.50 19.71
N GLU A 542 -14.75 -24.00 20.29
CA GLU A 542 -14.63 -22.68 20.89
C GLU A 542 -14.36 -21.58 19.85
N PHE A 543 -13.60 -21.91 18.80
CA PHE A 543 -13.20 -20.97 17.74
C PHE A 543 -13.72 -21.47 16.36
N PRO A 544 -15.00 -21.19 16.02
CA PRO A 544 -15.65 -21.72 14.80
C PRO A 544 -15.08 -21.15 13.50
N TYR A 545 -14.24 -20.10 13.58
CA TYR A 545 -13.55 -19.48 12.46
C TYR A 545 -12.04 -19.82 12.40
N GLY A 546 -11.61 -20.79 13.22
CA GLY A 546 -10.23 -21.22 13.37
C GLY A 546 -9.59 -20.64 14.63
N ASP A 547 -8.93 -21.47 15.43
CA ASP A 547 -8.25 -21.10 16.68
C ASP A 547 -6.82 -20.60 16.40
N PRO A 548 -6.53 -19.29 16.56
CA PRO A 548 -5.21 -18.74 16.24
C PRO A 548 -4.13 -19.11 17.26
N SER A 549 -4.49 -19.73 18.40
CA SER A 549 -3.57 -20.21 19.43
C SER A 549 -3.03 -21.63 19.14
N GLN A 550 -3.67 -22.38 18.24
CA GLN A 550 -3.11 -23.64 17.73
C GLN A 550 -2.03 -23.39 16.68
N GLU A 551 -1.25 -24.43 16.39
CA GLU A 551 -0.20 -24.37 15.38
C GLU A 551 -0.77 -24.60 13.96
N TYR A 552 -0.42 -23.68 13.06
CA TYR A 552 -0.77 -23.66 11.62
C TYR A 552 0.28 -22.83 10.86
N PHE A 553 0.39 -23.01 9.54
CA PHE A 553 1.40 -22.31 8.77
C PHE A 553 1.02 -20.83 8.59
N LYS A 554 1.94 -19.94 8.97
CA LYS A 554 1.80 -18.49 8.81
C LYS A 554 2.29 -18.13 7.41
N CYS A 555 1.45 -18.44 6.43
CA CYS A 555 1.79 -18.40 5.02
C CYS A 555 1.94 -16.99 4.45
N HIS A 556 2.61 -16.91 3.30
CA HIS A 556 2.81 -15.71 2.49
C HIS A 556 1.55 -14.86 2.32
N SER A 557 1.73 -13.53 2.26
CA SER A 557 0.66 -12.53 2.10
C SER A 557 -0.38 -12.48 3.23
N GLY A 558 -0.29 -13.35 4.23
CA GLY A 558 -1.24 -13.45 5.34
C GLY A 558 -1.16 -12.32 6.38
N GLU A 559 -0.26 -11.34 6.20
CA GLU A 559 -0.21 -10.09 6.96
C GLU A 559 -1.08 -8.97 6.37
N LEU A 560 -1.36 -9.02 5.06
CA LEU A 560 -1.93 -7.89 4.31
C LEU A 560 -3.24 -7.37 4.90
N MET A 561 -4.13 -8.26 5.32
CA MET A 561 -5.42 -7.88 5.90
C MET A 561 -5.28 -7.14 7.24
N TYR A 562 -4.20 -7.36 7.98
CA TYR A 562 -3.88 -6.57 9.17
C TYR A 562 -3.24 -5.22 8.83
N VAL A 563 -2.34 -5.19 7.84
CA VAL A 563 -1.64 -3.95 7.41
C VAL A 563 -2.61 -2.93 6.80
N PHE A 564 -3.62 -3.37 6.05
CA PHE A 564 -4.65 -2.49 5.47
C PHE A 564 -5.94 -2.39 6.30
N GLY A 565 -6.08 -3.18 7.36
CA GLY A 565 -7.31 -3.25 8.17
C GLY A 565 -8.51 -3.87 7.46
N SER A 566 -8.29 -4.69 6.43
CA SER A 566 -9.30 -5.04 5.42
C SER A 566 -10.11 -6.31 5.70
N LEU A 567 -10.10 -6.84 6.93
CA LEU A 567 -10.82 -8.08 7.27
C LEU A 567 -12.33 -7.98 6.97
N ASP A 568 -12.98 -6.89 7.37
CA ASP A 568 -14.42 -6.70 7.18
C ASP A 568 -14.80 -6.56 5.68
N ARG A 569 -13.98 -5.83 4.92
CA ARG A 569 -14.12 -5.63 3.47
C ARG A 569 -13.95 -6.92 2.67
N LEU A 570 -13.13 -7.85 3.17
CA LEU A 570 -12.98 -9.21 2.65
C LEU A 570 -13.96 -10.22 3.28
N SER A 571 -14.91 -9.75 4.11
CA SER A 571 -15.91 -10.58 4.81
C SER A 571 -15.29 -11.66 5.71
N GLN A 572 -14.09 -11.41 6.22
CA GLN A 572 -13.40 -12.29 7.17
C GLN A 572 -13.82 -11.96 8.60
N PRO A 573 -14.34 -12.94 9.37
CA PRO A 573 -14.70 -12.73 10.76
C PRO A 573 -13.45 -12.59 11.65
N LEU A 574 -13.59 -11.87 12.77
CA LEU A 574 -12.62 -11.96 13.87
C LEU A 574 -12.70 -13.38 14.45
N ARG A 575 -11.55 -14.04 14.61
CA ARG A 575 -11.50 -15.44 15.06
C ARG A 575 -11.51 -15.57 16.58
N ASP A 576 -10.82 -14.68 17.25
CA ASP A 576 -10.72 -14.54 18.71
C ASP A 576 -10.86 -13.06 19.13
N ASN A 577 -10.61 -12.75 20.39
CA ASN A 577 -10.64 -11.37 20.90
C ASN A 577 -9.41 -10.54 20.48
N ASP A 578 -8.40 -11.16 19.89
CA ASP A 578 -7.06 -10.59 19.67
C ASP A 578 -6.83 -10.17 18.21
N ASP A 579 -7.59 -10.71 17.24
CA ASP A 579 -7.54 -10.29 15.82
C ASP A 579 -7.78 -8.78 15.64
N LEU A 580 -8.75 -8.19 16.34
CA LEU A 580 -9.06 -6.76 16.25
C LEU A 580 -7.99 -5.86 16.86
N PRO A 581 -7.56 -6.03 18.13
CA PRO A 581 -6.53 -5.17 18.70
C PRO A 581 -5.16 -5.38 18.05
N PHE A 582 -4.85 -6.59 17.55
CA PHE A 582 -3.68 -6.83 16.71
C PHE A 582 -3.76 -6.06 15.39
N MET A 583 -4.89 -6.12 14.66
CA MET A 583 -5.12 -5.34 13.45
C MET A 583 -4.92 -3.84 13.68
N GLN A 584 -5.53 -3.29 14.74
CA GLN A 584 -5.39 -1.89 15.14
C GLN A 584 -3.93 -1.49 15.41
N PHE A 585 -3.17 -2.33 16.12
CA PHE A 585 -1.76 -2.08 16.41
C PHE A 585 -0.86 -2.16 15.16
N ILE A 586 -1.11 -3.10 14.25
CA ILE A 586 -0.35 -3.24 12.99
C ILE A 586 -0.56 -2.01 12.08
N ILE A 587 -1.80 -1.51 11.95
CA ILE A 587 -2.08 -0.27 11.21
C ILE A 587 -1.33 0.91 11.83
N ASP A 588 -1.39 1.06 13.16
CA ASP A 588 -0.72 2.16 13.87
C ASP A 588 0.81 2.09 13.74
N THR A 589 1.37 0.87 13.72
CA THR A 589 2.80 0.57 13.52
C THR A 589 3.27 0.99 12.12
N TRP A 590 2.58 0.54 11.06
CA TRP A 590 2.90 0.90 9.67
C TRP A 590 2.72 2.41 9.43
N ALA A 591 1.65 3.00 9.94
CA ALA A 591 1.40 4.42 9.83
C ALA A 591 2.41 5.26 10.64
N SER A 592 2.85 4.80 11.82
CA SER A 592 3.93 5.44 12.56
C SER A 592 5.23 5.44 11.76
N TYR A 593 5.55 4.32 11.10
CA TYR A 593 6.72 4.25 10.22
C TYR A 593 6.62 5.22 9.04
N ALA A 594 5.45 5.36 8.41
CA ALA A 594 5.21 6.35 7.36
C ALA A 594 5.35 7.81 7.84
N ARG A 595 4.82 8.14 9.04
CA ARG A 595 4.84 9.51 9.57
C ARG A 595 6.21 9.93 10.13
N SER A 596 6.98 8.99 10.69
CA SER A 596 8.14 9.27 11.57
C SER A 596 9.39 8.42 11.35
N TYR A 597 9.34 7.42 10.47
CA TYR A 597 10.40 6.41 10.26
C TYR A 597 10.75 5.57 11.50
N ASN A 598 9.84 5.52 12.48
CA ASN A 598 9.92 4.69 13.67
C ASN A 598 8.62 3.87 13.80
N PRO A 599 8.70 2.52 13.84
CA PRO A 599 7.51 1.68 13.87
C PRO A 599 6.86 1.62 15.27
N ASN A 600 7.49 2.21 16.29
CA ASN A 600 6.87 2.41 17.60
C ASN A 600 5.93 3.62 17.52
N PRO A 601 4.59 3.47 17.67
CA PRO A 601 3.68 4.61 17.62
C PRO A 601 3.91 5.57 18.80
N ASP A 602 3.76 6.87 18.58
CA ASP A 602 3.85 7.86 19.67
C ASP A 602 2.69 7.63 20.68
N PRO A 603 2.98 7.34 21.97
CA PRO A 603 1.94 7.18 22.99
C PRO A 603 1.01 8.40 23.11
N ALA A 604 1.50 9.61 22.83
CA ALA A 604 0.68 10.82 22.84
C ALA A 604 -0.27 10.91 21.63
N PHE A 605 0.11 10.38 20.46
CA PHE A 605 -0.80 10.21 19.32
C PHE A 605 -1.87 9.18 19.66
N LEU A 606 -1.48 8.00 20.15
CA LEU A 606 -2.42 6.94 20.54
C LEU A 606 -3.41 7.43 21.61
N GLN A 607 -2.93 8.16 22.62
CA GLN A 607 -3.76 8.77 23.65
C GLN A 607 -4.73 9.81 23.08
N ALA A 608 -4.25 10.71 22.21
CA ALA A 608 -5.09 11.77 21.63
C ALA A 608 -6.16 11.22 20.66
N ARG A 609 -5.86 10.14 19.93
CA ARG A 609 -6.85 9.43 19.09
C ARG A 609 -7.80 8.52 19.89
N GLY A 610 -7.44 8.15 21.12
CA GLY A 610 -8.20 7.21 21.95
C GLY A 610 -7.95 5.73 21.62
N PHE A 611 -6.80 5.40 21.01
CA PHE A 611 -6.43 4.06 20.54
C PHE A 611 -5.92 3.14 21.67
N THR A 612 -6.75 2.90 22.68
CA THR A 612 -6.37 2.19 23.93
C THR A 612 -5.76 0.81 23.71
N ASN A 613 -6.25 0.04 22.74
CA ASN A 613 -5.73 -1.30 22.45
C ASN A 613 -4.27 -1.27 22.00
N SER A 614 -3.92 -0.33 21.11
CA SER A 614 -2.55 -0.12 20.64
C SER A 614 -1.64 0.45 21.74
N SER A 615 -2.18 1.27 22.65
CA SER A 615 -1.42 1.72 23.83
C SER A 615 -1.07 0.54 24.75
N ASN A 616 -2.05 -0.34 25.02
CA ASN A 616 -1.84 -1.52 25.85
C ASN A 616 -0.80 -2.47 25.22
N GLU A 617 -0.88 -2.73 23.90
CA GLU A 617 0.10 -3.55 23.19
C GLU A 617 1.48 -2.90 23.16
N LEU A 618 1.58 -1.57 23.01
CA LEU A 618 2.87 -0.87 23.08
C LEU A 618 3.54 -0.98 24.47
N GLU A 619 2.74 -1.00 25.54
CA GLU A 619 3.22 -1.27 26.90
C GLU A 619 3.60 -2.75 27.10
N MET A 620 2.82 -3.69 26.57
CA MET A 620 3.04 -5.14 26.72
C MET A 620 4.20 -5.66 25.86
N ALA A 621 4.31 -5.20 24.62
CA ALA A 621 5.33 -5.59 23.64
C ALA A 621 6.66 -4.85 23.82
N GLY A 622 6.66 -3.71 24.53
CA GLY A 622 7.81 -2.83 24.69
C GLY A 622 8.33 -2.23 23.38
N GLN A 623 9.45 -1.50 23.43
CA GLN A 623 10.00 -0.82 22.24
C GLN A 623 10.64 -1.78 21.23
N TRP A 624 10.21 -1.70 19.97
CA TRP A 624 10.86 -2.35 18.82
C TRP A 624 12.22 -1.70 18.59
N GLN A 625 13.28 -2.51 18.69
CA GLN A 625 14.66 -2.09 18.46
C GLN A 625 15.07 -2.30 17.00
N PRO A 626 15.84 -1.38 16.38
CA PRO A 626 16.45 -1.60 15.09
C PRO A 626 17.63 -2.58 15.16
N ILE A 627 18.11 -3.04 14.01
CA ILE A 627 19.28 -3.92 13.89
C ILE A 627 20.54 -3.19 14.35
N ASN A 628 21.14 -3.69 15.44
CA ASN A 628 22.36 -3.14 16.04
C ASN A 628 23.58 -4.05 15.75
N THR A 629 24.75 -3.43 15.57
CA THR A 629 26.04 -4.13 15.34
C THR A 629 26.39 -5.16 16.42
N GLY A 630 25.94 -4.95 17.67
CA GLY A 630 26.15 -5.85 18.80
C GLY A 630 25.04 -6.87 19.05
N LYS A 631 23.84 -6.70 18.46
CA LYS A 631 22.73 -7.66 18.60
C LYS A 631 21.76 -7.56 17.42
N VAL A 632 21.74 -8.61 16.59
CA VAL A 632 20.87 -8.70 15.42
C VAL A 632 19.52 -9.27 15.86
N THR A 633 18.50 -8.41 15.87
CA THR A 633 17.18 -8.72 16.45
C THR A 633 16.04 -8.29 15.54
N MET A 634 14.90 -8.96 15.69
CA MET A 634 13.66 -8.68 14.96
C MET A 634 12.47 -8.57 15.93
N ARG A 635 11.39 -7.95 15.46
CA ARG A 635 10.09 -7.98 16.11
C ARG A 635 9.30 -9.20 15.62
N GLN A 636 8.93 -10.09 16.52
CA GLN A 636 7.92 -11.11 16.23
C GLN A 636 6.54 -10.47 16.40
N LEU A 637 5.82 -10.30 15.28
CA LEU A 637 4.50 -9.69 15.21
C LEU A 637 3.42 -10.76 15.41
N GLN A 638 2.78 -10.72 16.56
CA GLN A 638 1.72 -11.62 17.02
C GLN A 638 0.99 -10.93 18.19
N TRP A 639 0.26 -11.67 19.03
CA TRP A 639 -0.37 -11.09 20.22
C TRP A 639 0.06 -11.79 21.51
N PRO A 640 0.65 -11.08 22.49
CA PRO A 640 1.39 -9.83 22.30
C PRO A 640 2.67 -10.06 21.48
N SER A 641 3.10 -9.02 20.78
CA SER A 641 4.34 -8.99 19.99
C SER A 641 5.58 -8.89 20.90
N PHE A 642 6.74 -9.37 20.46
CA PHE A 642 7.97 -9.30 21.27
C PHE A 642 9.25 -9.17 20.42
N GLN A 643 10.30 -8.56 20.99
CA GLN A 643 11.61 -8.50 20.35
C GLN A 643 12.36 -9.82 20.59
N THR A 644 12.90 -10.41 19.53
CA THR A 644 13.64 -11.68 19.56
C THR A 644 14.90 -11.61 18.70
N ASP A 645 15.79 -12.59 18.83
CA ASP A 645 17.01 -12.67 18.02
C ASP A 645 16.69 -13.20 16.62
N PHE A 646 17.56 -12.93 15.64
CA PHE A 646 17.43 -13.56 14.32
C PHE A 646 17.53 -15.09 14.42
N ILE A 647 16.55 -15.78 13.85
CA ILE A 647 16.45 -17.24 13.83
C ILE A 647 17.05 -17.85 12.54
N GLU A 648 17.31 -19.16 12.57
CA GLU A 648 17.77 -19.95 11.42
C GLU A 648 19.17 -19.56 10.85
N LEU A 649 19.99 -18.82 11.61
CA LEU A 649 21.32 -18.37 11.16
C LEU A 649 22.27 -19.51 10.73
N GLN A 650 22.12 -20.72 11.29
CA GLN A 650 22.92 -21.89 10.91
C GLN A 650 22.40 -22.55 9.62
N GLN A 651 21.07 -22.64 9.49
CA GLN A 651 20.33 -23.09 8.32
C GLN A 651 20.65 -22.19 7.11
N CYS A 652 20.59 -20.87 7.29
CA CYS A 652 20.99 -19.89 6.29
C CYS A 652 22.44 -20.06 5.83
N ASN A 653 23.37 -20.29 6.78
CA ASN A 653 24.76 -20.60 6.43
C ASN A 653 24.90 -21.95 5.68
N SER A 654 24.10 -22.97 5.99
CA SER A 654 24.15 -24.27 5.28
C SER A 654 23.51 -24.22 3.89
N LEU A 655 22.53 -23.34 3.66
CA LEU A 655 21.96 -23.05 2.34
C LEU A 655 22.84 -22.13 1.47
N GLY A 656 23.97 -21.64 1.98
CA GLY A 656 24.91 -20.78 1.24
C GLY A 656 24.67 -19.28 1.37
N PHE A 657 23.73 -18.86 2.24
CA PHE A 657 23.35 -17.47 2.48
C PHE A 657 23.60 -17.09 3.95
N PRO A 658 24.86 -17.10 4.43
CA PRO A 658 25.18 -16.62 5.77
C PRO A 658 24.78 -15.15 5.91
N LEU A 659 24.62 -14.66 7.15
CA LEU A 659 24.23 -13.28 7.41
C LEU A 659 25.16 -12.25 6.73
N SER A 660 26.42 -12.60 6.48
CA SER A 660 27.43 -11.81 5.76
C SER A 660 27.46 -12.00 4.23
N TYR A 661 26.49 -12.65 3.60
CA TYR A 661 26.49 -13.00 2.16
C TYR A 661 26.84 -11.80 1.26
N TYR A 662 26.21 -10.64 1.46
CA TYR A 662 26.48 -9.42 0.71
C TYR A 662 27.75 -8.64 1.13
N MET A 663 28.58 -9.17 2.05
CA MET A 663 29.86 -8.55 2.42
C MET A 663 31.04 -9.05 1.58
N THR A 664 30.96 -10.28 1.04
CA THR A 664 32.11 -10.99 0.47
C THR A 664 32.02 -11.28 -1.03
N ASN A 665 30.81 -11.21 -1.59
CA ASN A 665 30.53 -11.47 -3.00
C ASN A 665 30.55 -10.18 -3.80
#